data_AF-A0A1J1HLC2-F1
#
_entry.id   AF-A0A1J1HLC2-F1
#
_cell.length_a   1.000
_cell.length_b   1.000
_cell.length_c   1.000
_cell.angle_alpha   90.00
_cell.angle_beta   90.00
_cell.angle_gamma   90.00
#
_symmetry.space_group_name_H-M   'P 1'
#
loop_
_entity.id
_entity.type
_entity.pdbx_description
1 polymer ?
#
loop_
_entity_poly.entity_id
_entity_poly.type
_entity_poly.pdbx_seq_one_letter_code
_entity_poly.pdbx_strand_id
1 'polypeptide(L)'
;MSFVTISKIIFIVLLISNFTSCQDVSVRVQQGTLVGLKIFPEASRIPIYTYLGVPYAEPTFGANRFVAPKSPEIWNRTYYARDYKPVCPQLETSDDSSESRYRKSSEDCLYLNIWVPETAMKIGGFPIVIVITGQESSDWSMNRISGLDLAAEGVIVITIQYRTNVFGWLSLDNDLSPGNLGLMDQIMAFEWIIENVHKFGGDMRNVTLLGHGPMGVYNSFYHLLSPKTKRLFSRAVLMSGSMFAPYPLNHDASEDFVRLLTCDSIDEKMILKCLQTKSLEELLKAYESIIRNENRSNRFFGPTVDSFVNDIDARMFLNEPFRLITEYNYTIDVPILMGITSNEGAFVDEFLMNYGKQGYRKFKSFIELNILPTLLKKSHFDGFNKRQIRDAINWHYFQQVPKTTSHLLNSLIKITTEISYELPLFKTIELLTAPFDLQKDQIVFSDQNISMKRQKNENKSVTSGKLLDFSVVEQQRSVNNNIYVYVFHHSNAMDMRGNINYFGGAQHSSDLPFLFGPSLFKQISRRRLSQTEEKLCKKFKQLFGDFIKTGNPTPDRLFDSWHPYNANTKYIKIMGTKIDNLLHNRILKDSSFDENRDKIEDMLSADTEEKIQVVSNHQFNPYDLSNVNHGYEEPNRMSRQFDSVVSNVAKNTDYYFYLRRIYSFWYEYLPSLYKNYQDRTGRSSSEQDRYLENATPKYKHAFFSMLTLVCLLLAILGVCVYILKKNNKSLSSTASIL
;
A
#
# COMPACT_ATOMS: atom_id res chain seq x y z
N MET A 1 22.77 -40.17 -54.09
CA MET A 1 21.54 -39.41 -53.72
C MET A 1 21.12 -38.57 -54.90
N SER A 2 19.85 -38.62 -55.30
CA SER A 2 19.34 -37.82 -56.41
C SER A 2 19.32 -36.33 -56.04
N PHE A 3 19.47 -35.43 -57.03
CA PHE A 3 19.44 -33.98 -56.81
C PHE A 3 18.18 -33.52 -56.03
N VAL A 4 17.08 -34.25 -56.22
CA VAL A 4 15.80 -34.07 -55.52
C VAL A 4 15.87 -34.43 -54.04
N THR A 5 16.68 -35.42 -53.64
CA THR A 5 16.86 -35.76 -52.22
C THR A 5 17.70 -34.71 -51.50
N ILE A 6 18.73 -34.17 -52.17
CA ILE A 6 19.58 -33.11 -51.61
C ILE A 6 18.78 -31.80 -51.45
N SER A 7 17.98 -31.43 -52.45
CA SER A 7 17.11 -30.24 -52.40
C SER A 7 16.05 -30.32 -51.30
N LYS A 8 15.42 -31.50 -51.11
CA LYS A 8 14.47 -31.72 -49.99
C LYS A 8 15.15 -31.66 -48.62
N ILE A 9 16.36 -32.19 -48.48
CA ILE A 9 17.13 -32.11 -47.22
C ILE A 9 17.50 -30.65 -46.92
N ILE A 10 17.95 -29.88 -47.89
CA ILE A 10 18.26 -28.45 -47.71
C ILE A 10 17.01 -27.65 -47.33
N PHE A 11 15.87 -27.93 -47.96
CA PHE A 11 14.60 -27.26 -47.64
C PHE A 11 14.09 -27.61 -46.24
N ILE A 12 14.27 -28.86 -45.79
CA ILE A 12 13.96 -29.30 -44.43
C ILE A 12 14.92 -28.68 -43.41
N VAL A 13 16.22 -28.60 -43.70
CA VAL A 13 17.20 -27.92 -42.83
C VAL A 13 16.89 -26.42 -42.70
N LEU A 14 16.46 -25.77 -43.78
CA LEU A 14 16.04 -24.36 -43.77
C LEU A 14 14.71 -24.13 -43.01
N LEU A 15 13.79 -25.09 -43.05
CA LEU A 15 12.55 -25.07 -42.27
C LEU A 15 12.76 -25.36 -40.77
N ILE A 16 13.80 -26.13 -40.42
CA ILE A 16 14.17 -26.42 -39.03
C ILE A 16 15.03 -25.29 -38.45
N SER A 17 15.78 -24.56 -39.29
CA SER A 17 16.46 -23.33 -38.89
C SER A 17 15.48 -22.17 -38.80
N ASN A 18 14.61 -22.17 -37.78
CA ASN A 18 14.15 -20.91 -37.22
C ASN A 18 15.39 -20.21 -36.63
N PHE A 19 16.13 -19.48 -37.47
CA PHE A 19 17.01 -18.44 -36.99
C PHE A 19 16.12 -17.36 -36.37
N THR A 20 15.69 -17.58 -35.12
CA THR A 20 15.54 -16.44 -34.22
C THR A 20 16.95 -15.87 -34.08
N SER A 21 17.27 -14.90 -34.94
CA SER A 21 18.42 -14.03 -34.72
C SER A 21 18.14 -13.29 -33.42
N CYS A 22 18.52 -13.90 -32.30
CA CYS A 22 18.65 -13.20 -31.04
C CYS A 22 19.74 -12.15 -31.29
N GLN A 23 19.33 -10.88 -31.43
CA GLN A 23 20.28 -9.80 -31.61
C GLN A 23 20.91 -9.55 -30.25
N ASP A 24 22.04 -10.22 -30.04
CA ASP A 24 22.91 -10.00 -28.90
C ASP A 24 23.37 -8.54 -28.89
N VAL A 25 23.24 -7.90 -27.73
CA VAL A 25 23.69 -6.52 -27.53
C VAL A 25 24.68 -6.49 -26.38
N SER A 26 25.85 -5.89 -26.62
CA SER A 26 26.93 -5.83 -25.63
C SER A 26 27.14 -4.44 -25.09
N VAL A 27 27.52 -4.35 -23.82
CA VAL A 27 27.89 -3.10 -23.15
C VAL A 27 29.04 -3.37 -22.17
N ARG A 28 30.04 -2.49 -22.16
CA ARG A 28 31.19 -2.59 -21.25
C ARG A 28 30.96 -1.73 -20.02
N VAL A 29 30.73 -2.41 -18.89
CA VAL A 29 30.59 -1.83 -17.54
C VAL A 29 31.95 -1.89 -16.81
N GLN A 30 32.03 -1.32 -15.61
CA GLN A 30 33.25 -1.30 -14.81
C GLN A 30 33.74 -2.72 -14.48
N GLN A 31 32.82 -3.62 -14.17
CA GLN A 31 33.14 -5.00 -13.81
C GLN A 31 33.48 -5.89 -15.01
N GLY A 32 33.12 -5.53 -16.25
CA GLY A 32 33.35 -6.40 -17.40
C GLY A 32 32.44 -6.10 -18.60
N THR A 33 32.35 -7.05 -19.54
CA THR A 33 31.45 -6.94 -20.70
C THR A 33 30.18 -7.74 -20.45
N LEU A 34 29.03 -7.07 -20.51
CA LEU A 34 27.70 -7.68 -20.46
C LEU A 34 27.20 -7.94 -21.87
N VAL A 35 26.54 -9.09 -22.07
CA VAL A 35 25.77 -9.41 -23.27
C VAL A 35 24.32 -9.68 -22.89
N GLY A 36 23.44 -8.79 -23.33
CA GLY A 36 22.00 -8.88 -23.17
C GLY A 36 21.30 -9.23 -24.48
N LEU A 37 19.99 -8.97 -24.53
CA LEU A 37 19.11 -9.26 -25.66
C LEU A 37 18.41 -8.00 -26.16
N LYS A 38 18.13 -7.92 -27.46
CA LYS A 38 17.20 -6.94 -28.03
C LYS A 38 15.81 -7.53 -28.17
N ILE A 39 14.81 -6.90 -27.53
CA ILE A 39 13.42 -7.34 -27.48
C ILE A 39 12.49 -6.23 -28.00
N PHE A 40 11.44 -6.62 -28.72
CA PHE A 40 10.36 -5.72 -29.13
C PHE A 40 9.14 -5.97 -28.23
N PRO A 41 8.72 -4.98 -27.42
CA PRO A 41 7.48 -5.09 -26.64
C PRO A 41 6.26 -5.26 -27.55
N GLU A 42 5.25 -6.03 -27.15
CA GLU A 42 4.06 -6.29 -27.99
C GLU A 42 3.31 -4.99 -28.36
N ALA A 43 3.31 -4.01 -27.45
CA ALA A 43 2.58 -2.75 -27.60
C ALA A 43 3.44 -1.57 -28.09
N SER A 44 4.72 -1.77 -28.43
CA SER A 44 5.61 -0.69 -28.86
C SER A 44 6.51 -1.11 -30.03
N ARG A 45 6.80 -0.14 -30.91
CA ARG A 45 7.80 -0.31 -31.98
C ARG A 45 9.21 0.05 -31.54
N ILE A 46 9.39 0.53 -30.31
CA ILE A 46 10.69 0.91 -29.77
C ILE A 46 11.38 -0.37 -29.27
N PRO A 47 12.53 -0.76 -29.84
CA PRO A 47 13.28 -1.89 -29.35
C PRO A 47 13.93 -1.57 -27.99
N ILE A 48 13.89 -2.55 -27.11
CA ILE A 48 14.45 -2.48 -25.76
C ILE A 48 15.60 -3.46 -25.64
N TYR A 49 16.75 -2.98 -25.17
CA TYR A 49 17.87 -3.82 -24.76
C TYR A 49 17.66 -4.28 -23.32
N THR A 50 17.74 -5.58 -23.09
CA THR A 50 17.47 -6.21 -21.79
C THR A 50 18.72 -6.92 -21.28
N TYR A 51 19.12 -6.58 -20.06
CA TYR A 51 20.19 -7.24 -19.32
C TYR A 51 19.59 -7.82 -18.04
N LEU A 52 19.41 -9.13 -18.01
CA LEU A 52 18.76 -9.84 -16.90
C LEU A 52 19.82 -10.55 -16.06
N GLY A 53 19.69 -10.46 -14.74
CA GLY A 53 20.57 -11.18 -13.83
C GLY A 53 21.99 -10.62 -13.74
N VAL A 54 22.16 -9.30 -13.71
CA VAL A 54 23.47 -8.65 -13.56
C VAL A 54 23.85 -8.61 -12.08
N PRO A 55 24.96 -9.24 -11.65
CA PRO A 55 25.34 -9.24 -10.24
C PRO A 55 25.89 -7.87 -9.85
N TYR A 56 25.34 -7.33 -8.76
CA TYR A 56 25.80 -6.06 -8.19
C TYR A 56 26.58 -6.25 -6.88
N ALA A 57 26.68 -7.47 -6.36
CA ALA A 57 27.40 -7.82 -5.14
C ALA A 57 27.89 -9.29 -5.19
N GLU A 58 28.78 -9.66 -4.26
CA GLU A 58 29.16 -11.06 -4.04
C GLU A 58 27.98 -11.91 -3.51
N PRO A 59 27.99 -13.24 -3.74
CA PRO A 59 27.00 -14.14 -3.16
C PRO A 59 27.00 -14.15 -1.63
N THR A 60 25.81 -14.31 -1.02
CA THR A 60 25.61 -14.15 0.43
C THR A 60 25.46 -15.46 1.20
N PHE A 61 26.04 -16.57 0.71
CA PHE A 61 26.00 -17.87 1.38
C PHE A 61 27.28 -18.17 2.18
N GLY A 62 27.21 -19.18 3.04
CA GLY A 62 28.36 -19.64 3.84
C GLY A 62 28.89 -18.55 4.77
N ALA A 63 30.17 -18.22 4.67
CA ALA A 63 30.80 -17.19 5.51
C ALA A 63 30.31 -15.76 5.22
N ASN A 64 29.67 -15.52 4.07
CA ASN A 64 29.04 -14.25 3.73
C ASN A 64 27.58 -14.15 4.22
N ARG A 65 27.04 -15.21 4.84
CA ARG A 65 25.67 -15.19 5.38
C ARG A 65 25.58 -14.32 6.63
N PHE A 66 24.53 -13.50 6.71
CA PHE A 66 24.27 -12.52 7.78
C PHE A 66 25.36 -11.43 7.93
N VAL A 67 26.12 -11.18 6.86
CA VAL A 67 27.14 -10.12 6.81
C VAL A 67 26.76 -9.09 5.73
N ALA A 68 27.26 -7.86 5.87
CA ALA A 68 27.11 -6.79 4.88
C ALA A 68 27.54 -7.25 3.47
N PRO A 69 26.85 -6.80 2.40
CA PRO A 69 27.20 -7.17 1.03
C PRO A 69 28.60 -6.64 0.68
N LYS A 70 29.30 -7.39 -0.16
CA LYS A 70 30.61 -7.00 -0.71
C LYS A 70 30.47 -6.66 -2.18
N SER A 71 31.30 -5.75 -2.66
CA SER A 71 31.35 -5.36 -4.06
C SER A 71 31.58 -6.57 -4.96
N PRO A 72 30.97 -6.60 -6.16
CA PRO A 72 31.08 -7.75 -7.04
C PRO A 72 32.50 -7.86 -7.60
N GLU A 73 32.95 -9.09 -7.85
CA GLU A 73 34.25 -9.33 -8.51
C GLU A 73 34.31 -8.65 -9.90
N ILE A 74 35.52 -8.37 -10.38
CA ILE A 74 35.75 -7.91 -11.76
C ILE A 74 35.94 -9.15 -12.66
N TRP A 75 35.23 -9.17 -13.78
CA TRP A 75 35.18 -10.31 -14.70
C TRP A 75 36.03 -10.00 -15.93
N ASN A 76 37.07 -10.80 -16.15
CA ASN A 76 37.90 -10.71 -17.35
C ASN A 76 37.20 -11.26 -18.60
N ARG A 77 36.10 -12.00 -18.43
CA ARG A 77 35.34 -12.66 -19.51
C ARG A 77 33.97 -12.01 -19.70
N THR A 78 33.42 -12.16 -20.90
CA THR A 78 32.05 -11.75 -21.22
C THR A 78 31.04 -12.51 -20.37
N TYR A 79 30.07 -11.79 -19.82
CA TYR A 79 28.97 -12.33 -19.03
C TYR A 79 27.65 -12.19 -19.77
N TYR A 80 26.92 -13.30 -19.85
CA TYR A 80 25.64 -13.37 -20.54
C TYR A 80 24.50 -13.07 -19.57
N ALA A 81 24.01 -11.83 -19.63
CA ALA A 81 22.90 -11.32 -18.83
C ALA A 81 21.57 -11.48 -19.60
N ARG A 82 21.19 -12.73 -19.87
CA ARG A 82 20.02 -13.07 -20.72
C ARG A 82 18.85 -13.66 -19.95
N ASP A 83 19.11 -14.15 -18.75
CA ASP A 83 18.15 -14.92 -17.96
C ASP A 83 18.05 -14.34 -16.55
N TYR A 84 16.84 -14.38 -15.99
CA TYR A 84 16.66 -14.06 -14.58
C TYR A 84 17.43 -15.04 -13.71
N LYS A 85 18.06 -14.50 -12.66
CA LYS A 85 18.78 -15.27 -11.63
C LYS A 85 17.83 -15.70 -10.52
N PRO A 86 18.18 -16.69 -9.68
CA PRO A 86 17.35 -17.09 -8.54
C PRO A 86 16.84 -15.91 -7.71
N VAL A 87 15.61 -16.02 -7.19
CA VAL A 87 15.13 -15.07 -6.16
C VAL A 87 15.83 -15.34 -4.84
N CYS A 88 15.90 -14.33 -3.96
CA CYS A 88 16.38 -14.55 -2.60
C CYS A 88 15.51 -15.59 -1.87
N PRO A 89 16.03 -16.30 -0.86
CA PRO A 89 15.28 -17.34 -0.18
C PRO A 89 13.96 -16.82 0.39
N GLN A 90 12.84 -17.46 0.04
CA GLN A 90 11.50 -17.17 0.55
C GLN A 90 10.85 -18.48 1.01
N LEU A 91 9.77 -18.37 1.78
CA LEU A 91 8.92 -19.53 2.06
C LEU A 91 8.26 -19.99 0.76
N GLU A 92 8.15 -21.31 0.59
CA GLU A 92 7.39 -21.88 -0.52
C GLU A 92 5.91 -21.60 -0.31
N THR A 93 5.24 -21.03 -1.31
CA THR A 93 3.77 -20.88 -1.28
C THR A 93 3.13 -22.19 -1.72
N SER A 94 2.06 -22.58 -1.03
CA SER A 94 1.38 -23.89 -1.09
C SER A 94 0.81 -24.30 -2.45
N ASP A 95 0.81 -23.43 -3.46
CA ASP A 95 0.30 -23.73 -4.80
C ASP A 95 1.36 -24.42 -5.67
N ASP A 96 1.46 -25.73 -5.47
CA ASP A 96 2.22 -26.68 -6.29
C ASP A 96 1.44 -27.10 -7.56
N SER A 97 0.87 -26.13 -8.28
CA SER A 97 0.30 -26.40 -9.62
C SER A 97 1.41 -26.34 -10.67
N SER A 98 2.08 -27.48 -10.83
CA SER A 98 2.61 -28.04 -12.09
C SER A 98 3.01 -27.11 -13.25
N GLU A 99 3.75 -26.03 -13.00
CA GLU A 99 4.66 -25.40 -13.99
C GLU A 99 5.71 -24.45 -13.37
N SER A 100 6.02 -24.61 -12.07
CA SER A 100 6.89 -23.75 -11.25
C SER A 100 8.40 -23.85 -11.56
N ARG A 101 8.79 -24.01 -12.82
CA ARG A 101 10.20 -23.94 -13.29
C ARG A 101 10.90 -22.59 -12.97
N TYR A 102 10.20 -21.61 -12.38
CA TYR A 102 10.67 -20.24 -12.16
C TYR A 102 10.90 -19.83 -10.70
N ARG A 103 10.60 -20.68 -9.71
CA ARG A 103 10.84 -20.37 -8.28
C ARG A 103 12.09 -21.03 -7.71
N LYS A 104 13.17 -21.12 -8.48
CA LYS A 104 14.46 -21.49 -7.86
C LYS A 104 14.89 -20.32 -6.97
N SER A 105 14.76 -20.49 -5.66
CA SER A 105 15.32 -19.57 -4.68
C SER A 105 16.79 -19.94 -4.40
N SER A 106 17.60 -18.96 -4.05
CA SER A 106 19.01 -19.17 -3.68
C SER A 106 19.51 -18.03 -2.81
N GLU A 107 20.49 -18.29 -1.95
CA GLU A 107 21.26 -17.25 -1.27
C GLU A 107 22.18 -16.48 -2.24
N ASP A 108 22.49 -17.04 -3.42
CA ASP A 108 23.07 -16.27 -4.53
C ASP A 108 21.95 -15.54 -5.28
N CYS A 109 21.55 -14.37 -4.78
CA CYS A 109 20.39 -13.62 -5.28
C CYS A 109 20.59 -12.11 -5.49
N LEU A 110 21.77 -11.56 -5.22
CA LEU A 110 22.05 -10.13 -5.33
C LEU A 110 22.28 -9.68 -6.78
N TYR A 111 21.18 -9.66 -7.53
CA TYR A 111 21.14 -9.33 -8.95
C TYR A 111 20.15 -8.22 -9.25
N LEU A 112 20.46 -7.42 -10.28
CA LEU A 112 19.56 -6.44 -10.87
C LEU A 112 19.25 -6.77 -12.33
N ASN A 113 18.14 -6.24 -12.83
CA ASN A 113 17.73 -6.35 -14.22
C ASN A 113 17.55 -4.96 -14.82
N ILE A 114 17.97 -4.78 -16.08
CA ILE A 114 17.99 -3.48 -16.75
C ILE A 114 17.26 -3.58 -18.09
N TRP A 115 16.31 -2.65 -18.31
CA TRP A 115 15.64 -2.45 -19.60
C TRP A 115 15.96 -1.06 -20.12
N VAL A 116 16.56 -1.00 -21.29
CA VAL A 116 17.12 0.22 -21.89
C VAL A 116 16.51 0.44 -23.26
N PRO A 117 15.83 1.56 -23.53
CA PRO A 117 15.43 1.91 -24.89
C PRO A 117 16.65 2.01 -25.79
N GLU A 118 16.61 1.45 -27.01
CA GLU A 118 17.74 1.54 -27.93
C GLU A 118 18.20 2.99 -28.18
N THR A 119 17.28 3.94 -28.14
CA THR A 119 17.55 5.38 -28.26
C THR A 119 18.39 5.92 -27.11
N ALA A 120 18.30 5.35 -25.91
CA ALA A 120 19.09 5.76 -24.76
C ALA A 120 20.58 5.52 -24.96
N MET A 121 20.97 4.35 -25.48
CA MET A 121 22.39 4.06 -25.76
C MET A 121 22.96 4.90 -26.92
N LYS A 122 22.10 5.43 -27.80
CA LYS A 122 22.52 6.26 -28.95
C LYS A 122 22.67 7.74 -28.59
N ILE A 123 21.74 8.28 -27.80
CA ILE A 123 21.62 9.72 -27.54
C ILE A 123 22.09 10.09 -26.12
N GLY A 124 21.90 9.19 -25.15
CA GLY A 124 22.13 9.46 -23.74
C GLY A 124 21.09 10.41 -23.12
N GLY A 125 21.26 10.70 -21.82
CA GLY A 125 20.40 11.64 -21.09
C GLY A 125 19.04 11.10 -20.65
N PHE A 126 18.85 9.78 -20.63
CA PHE A 126 17.55 9.19 -20.33
C PHE A 126 17.28 9.16 -18.83
N PRO A 127 16.04 9.46 -18.38
CA PRO A 127 15.64 9.27 -16.99
C PRO A 127 15.73 7.79 -16.59
N ILE A 128 16.05 7.55 -15.33
CA ILE A 128 16.19 6.22 -14.74
C ILE A 128 15.11 6.04 -13.68
N VAL A 129 14.44 4.90 -13.69
CA VAL A 129 13.57 4.46 -12.58
C VAL A 129 14.16 3.20 -11.97
N ILE A 130 14.42 3.26 -10.67
CA ILE A 130 14.92 2.15 -9.86
C ILE A 130 13.75 1.61 -9.05
N VAL A 131 13.42 0.33 -9.24
CA VAL A 131 12.25 -0.32 -8.65
C VAL A 131 12.66 -1.22 -7.50
N ILE A 132 12.09 -0.95 -6.32
CA ILE A 132 12.23 -1.74 -5.09
C ILE A 132 10.85 -2.24 -4.68
N THR A 133 10.72 -3.56 -4.58
CA THR A 133 9.53 -4.23 -4.06
C THR A 133 9.77 -4.68 -2.62
N GLY A 134 8.72 -4.90 -1.85
CA GLY A 134 8.84 -5.43 -0.50
C GLY A 134 8.81 -6.96 -0.43
N GLN A 135 8.75 -7.48 0.79
CA GLN A 135 8.68 -8.92 1.05
C GLN A 135 7.43 -9.56 0.47
N GLU A 136 6.32 -8.83 0.34
CA GLU A 136 5.07 -9.28 -0.26
C GLU A 136 5.20 -9.76 -1.71
N SER A 137 6.30 -9.40 -2.39
CA SER A 137 6.61 -9.95 -3.70
C SER A 137 6.85 -11.46 -3.70
N SER A 138 7.16 -12.06 -2.54
CA SER A 138 7.29 -13.52 -2.36
C SER A 138 6.08 -14.29 -2.86
N ASP A 139 4.90 -13.72 -2.73
CA ASP A 139 3.63 -14.39 -3.01
C ASP A 139 3.20 -14.21 -4.47
N TRP A 140 3.87 -13.33 -5.23
CA TRP A 140 3.54 -13.11 -6.63
C TRP A 140 3.88 -14.34 -7.48
N SER A 141 3.13 -14.53 -8.56
CA SER A 141 3.30 -15.66 -9.47
C SER A 141 4.76 -15.84 -9.92
N MET A 142 5.44 -14.73 -10.23
CA MET A 142 6.83 -14.70 -10.71
C MET A 142 7.83 -14.06 -9.73
N ASN A 143 7.38 -13.51 -8.61
CA ASN A 143 8.20 -12.74 -7.64
C ASN A 143 9.14 -11.71 -8.31
N ARG A 144 8.70 -11.14 -9.44
CA ARG A 144 9.46 -10.21 -10.27
C ARG A 144 8.51 -9.37 -11.11
N ILE A 145 9.03 -8.23 -11.57
CA ILE A 145 8.38 -7.33 -12.50
C ILE A 145 9.26 -7.19 -13.74
N SER A 146 8.66 -7.23 -14.92
CA SER A 146 9.34 -6.91 -16.18
C SER A 146 9.24 -5.42 -16.47
N GLY A 147 10.37 -4.74 -16.62
CA GLY A 147 10.44 -3.33 -17.00
C GLY A 147 10.19 -3.05 -18.49
N LEU A 148 9.89 -4.07 -19.29
CA LEU A 148 9.91 -4.00 -20.76
C LEU A 148 8.99 -2.91 -21.35
N ASP A 149 7.69 -2.90 -20.99
CA ASP A 149 6.74 -1.94 -21.57
C ASP A 149 6.82 -0.55 -20.94
N LEU A 150 7.33 -0.44 -19.71
CA LEU A 150 7.57 0.86 -19.08
C LEU A 150 8.81 1.52 -19.69
N ALA A 151 9.87 0.75 -19.96
CA ALA A 151 11.05 1.26 -20.66
C ALA A 151 10.68 1.86 -22.03
N ALA A 152 9.71 1.26 -22.71
CA ALA A 152 9.18 1.77 -23.98
C ALA A 152 8.54 3.17 -23.90
N GLU A 153 8.25 3.69 -22.70
CA GLU A 153 7.87 5.10 -22.50
C GLU A 153 9.07 6.07 -22.57
N GLY A 154 10.28 5.59 -22.88
CA GLY A 154 11.49 6.40 -22.98
C GLY A 154 12.16 6.62 -21.62
N VAL A 155 12.18 5.59 -20.78
CA VAL A 155 12.86 5.58 -19.48
C VAL A 155 13.75 4.34 -19.37
N ILE A 156 14.85 4.40 -18.62
CA ILE A 156 15.62 3.21 -18.25
C ILE A 156 14.99 2.63 -16.99
N VAL A 157 14.60 1.36 -17.03
CA VAL A 157 14.01 0.67 -15.87
C VAL A 157 15.04 -0.28 -15.28
N ILE A 158 15.24 -0.20 -13.97
CA ILE A 158 16.13 -1.09 -13.22
C ILE A 158 15.33 -1.72 -12.08
N THR A 159 15.24 -3.05 -12.01
CA THR A 159 14.68 -3.75 -10.84
C THR A 159 15.80 -4.36 -10.03
N ILE A 160 15.73 -4.22 -8.70
CA ILE A 160 16.74 -4.75 -7.78
C ILE A 160 16.14 -5.88 -6.94
N GLN A 161 16.90 -6.96 -6.79
CA GLN A 161 16.64 -7.96 -5.75
C GLN A 161 17.59 -7.73 -4.59
N TYR A 162 17.12 -7.89 -3.36
CA TYR A 162 17.90 -7.73 -2.13
C TYR A 162 17.43 -8.76 -1.11
N ARG A 163 18.25 -9.07 -0.09
CA ARG A 163 17.85 -10.01 0.95
C ARG A 163 16.64 -9.47 1.71
N THR A 164 15.64 -10.33 1.93
CA THR A 164 14.47 -10.04 2.77
C THR A 164 14.37 -11.08 3.88
N ASN A 165 13.28 -11.08 4.67
CA ASN A 165 13.06 -11.95 5.83
C ASN A 165 14.29 -12.02 6.77
N VAL A 166 14.55 -13.16 7.41
CA VAL A 166 15.71 -13.34 8.30
C VAL A 166 17.05 -13.06 7.59
N PHE A 167 17.17 -13.30 6.29
CA PHE A 167 18.41 -13.05 5.56
C PHE A 167 18.73 -11.55 5.41
N GLY A 168 17.69 -10.72 5.32
CA GLY A 168 17.83 -9.27 5.13
C GLY A 168 17.75 -8.47 6.41
N TRP A 169 17.10 -9.00 7.44
CA TRP A 169 16.68 -8.18 8.58
C TRP A 169 17.18 -8.68 9.94
N LEU A 170 17.66 -9.93 10.07
CA LEU A 170 18.15 -10.43 11.36
C LEU A 170 19.21 -9.48 11.97
N SER A 171 18.99 -9.04 13.21
CA SER A 171 19.94 -8.22 13.96
C SER A 171 20.37 -8.94 15.23
N LEU A 172 21.67 -8.94 15.52
CA LEU A 172 22.21 -9.33 16.83
C LEU A 172 22.65 -8.09 17.64
N ASP A 173 22.29 -6.88 17.19
CA ASP A 173 22.61 -5.59 17.81
C ASP A 173 24.11 -5.40 18.10
N ASN A 174 24.96 -5.91 17.20
CA ASN A 174 26.41 -5.80 17.27
C ASN A 174 27.03 -5.61 15.87
N ASP A 175 28.32 -5.26 15.83
CA ASP A 175 29.05 -4.98 14.58
C ASP A 175 29.19 -6.20 13.64
N LEU A 176 29.03 -7.43 14.14
CA LEU A 176 29.18 -8.65 13.35
C LEU A 176 27.92 -9.01 12.58
N SER A 177 26.75 -8.71 13.14
CA SER A 177 25.43 -8.88 12.52
C SER A 177 24.55 -7.67 12.85
N PRO A 178 24.81 -6.52 12.21
CA PRO A 178 24.20 -5.23 12.55
C PRO A 178 22.70 -5.10 12.24
N GLY A 179 22.10 -6.10 11.59
CA GLY A 179 20.78 -5.95 10.97
C GLY A 179 20.83 -5.16 9.67
N ASN A 180 19.66 -4.81 9.14
CA ASN A 180 19.49 -3.94 7.96
C ASN A 180 20.22 -4.38 6.68
N LEU A 181 20.63 -5.64 6.56
CA LEU A 181 21.37 -6.17 5.41
C LEU A 181 20.61 -5.96 4.09
N GLY A 182 19.28 -6.02 4.10
CA GLY A 182 18.45 -5.71 2.93
C GLY A 182 18.57 -4.24 2.47
N LEU A 183 18.74 -3.29 3.39
CA LEU A 183 19.02 -1.88 3.05
C LEU A 183 20.46 -1.72 2.54
N MET A 184 21.42 -2.45 3.12
CA MET A 184 22.81 -2.45 2.65
C MET A 184 22.92 -2.99 1.22
N ASP A 185 22.17 -4.04 0.91
CA ASP A 185 22.08 -4.62 -0.43
C ASP A 185 21.54 -3.59 -1.44
N GLN A 186 20.49 -2.85 -1.06
CA GLN A 186 19.94 -1.77 -1.90
C GLN A 186 20.98 -0.65 -2.11
N ILE A 187 21.74 -0.26 -1.08
CA ILE A 187 22.82 0.74 -1.20
C ILE A 187 23.91 0.24 -2.16
N MET A 188 24.38 -1.01 -2.01
CA MET A 188 25.37 -1.62 -2.90
C MET A 188 24.88 -1.65 -4.36
N ALA A 189 23.59 -1.93 -4.58
CA ALA A 189 23.00 -1.84 -5.90
C ALA A 189 22.97 -0.40 -6.45
N PHE A 190 22.65 0.59 -5.61
CA PHE A 190 22.70 1.99 -6.03
C PHE A 190 24.11 2.42 -6.40
N GLU A 191 25.13 2.04 -5.62
CA GLU A 191 26.54 2.28 -5.93
C GLU A 191 26.91 1.68 -7.30
N TRP A 192 26.54 0.42 -7.55
CA TRP A 192 26.74 -0.21 -8.85
C TRP A 192 26.04 0.55 -9.98
N ILE A 193 24.81 1.01 -9.77
CA ILE A 193 24.04 1.78 -10.76
C ILE A 193 24.73 3.13 -11.04
N ILE A 194 25.16 3.85 -10.02
CA ILE A 194 25.86 5.15 -10.14
C ILE A 194 27.12 4.98 -11.00
N GLU A 195 27.90 3.92 -10.75
CA GLU A 195 29.13 3.65 -11.48
C GLU A 195 28.89 3.31 -12.96
N ASN A 196 27.77 2.67 -13.29
CA ASN A 196 27.60 2.00 -14.58
C ASN A 196 26.51 2.58 -15.47
N VAL A 197 25.48 3.25 -14.95
CA VAL A 197 24.26 3.56 -15.73
C VAL A 197 24.51 4.52 -16.91
N HIS A 198 25.55 5.35 -16.83
CA HIS A 198 25.97 6.21 -17.95
C HIS A 198 26.38 5.38 -19.19
N LYS A 199 26.88 4.15 -19.01
CA LYS A 199 27.17 3.20 -20.12
C LYS A 199 25.92 2.74 -20.85
N PHE A 200 24.76 2.86 -20.20
CA PHE A 200 23.45 2.54 -20.76
C PHE A 200 22.71 3.79 -21.27
N GLY A 201 23.33 4.97 -21.19
CA GLY A 201 22.75 6.24 -21.64
C GLY A 201 21.85 6.93 -20.60
N GLY A 202 21.90 6.53 -19.34
CA GLY A 202 21.12 7.17 -18.26
C GLY A 202 21.71 8.49 -17.76
N ASP A 203 20.84 9.38 -17.28
CA ASP A 203 21.20 10.64 -16.61
C ASP A 203 21.11 10.51 -15.09
N MET A 204 22.26 10.57 -14.41
CA MET A 204 22.34 10.51 -12.94
C MET A 204 21.67 11.67 -12.21
N ARG A 205 21.32 12.76 -12.92
CA ARG A 205 20.54 13.88 -12.36
C ARG A 205 19.04 13.61 -12.42
N ASN A 206 18.62 12.56 -13.12
CA ASN A 206 17.22 12.23 -13.38
C ASN A 206 16.92 10.78 -12.96
N VAL A 207 17.12 10.49 -11.69
CA VAL A 207 16.85 9.19 -11.08
C VAL A 207 15.57 9.27 -10.24
N THR A 208 14.65 8.33 -10.48
CA THR A 208 13.42 8.16 -9.71
C THR A 208 13.50 6.87 -8.91
N LEU A 209 13.26 6.94 -7.60
CA LEU A 209 13.08 5.75 -6.76
C LEU A 209 11.61 5.34 -6.77
N LEU A 210 11.31 4.11 -7.22
CA LEU A 210 9.98 3.54 -7.18
C LEU A 210 9.93 2.44 -6.11
N GLY A 211 9.18 2.69 -5.04
CA GLY A 211 8.86 1.71 -4.01
C GLY A 211 7.45 1.19 -4.20
N HIS A 212 7.25 -0.13 -4.19
CA HIS A 212 5.93 -0.74 -4.11
C HIS A 212 5.77 -1.57 -2.84
N GLY A 213 4.58 -1.50 -2.26
CA GLY A 213 4.16 -2.25 -1.09
C GLY A 213 4.66 -1.67 0.23
N PRO A 214 4.21 -2.20 1.38
CA PRO A 214 4.54 -1.64 2.68
C PRO A 214 6.06 -1.53 2.93
N MET A 215 6.82 -2.60 2.64
CA MET A 215 8.27 -2.61 2.87
C MET A 215 9.03 -1.82 1.80
N GLY A 216 8.64 -1.92 0.52
CA GLY A 216 9.32 -1.19 -0.57
C GLY A 216 9.17 0.33 -0.43
N VAL A 217 7.99 0.81 -0.07
CA VAL A 217 7.74 2.24 0.20
C VAL A 217 8.46 2.69 1.47
N TYR A 218 8.44 1.89 2.53
CA TYR A 218 9.13 2.22 3.78
C TYR A 218 10.65 2.32 3.61
N ASN A 219 11.27 1.36 2.90
CA ASN A 219 12.68 1.43 2.51
C ASN A 219 12.97 2.66 1.64
N SER A 220 12.04 3.03 0.75
CA SER A 220 12.19 4.22 -0.09
C SER A 220 12.19 5.51 0.74
N PHE A 221 11.31 5.65 1.74
CA PHE A 221 11.34 6.78 2.67
C PHE A 221 12.67 6.87 3.40
N TYR A 222 13.20 5.74 3.85
CA TYR A 222 14.51 5.69 4.47
C TYR A 222 15.61 6.22 3.53
N HIS A 223 15.63 5.79 2.27
CA HIS A 223 16.62 6.28 1.30
C HIS A 223 16.46 7.76 0.92
N LEU A 224 15.23 8.27 0.97
CA LEU A 224 14.95 9.70 0.72
C LEU A 224 15.39 10.59 1.88
N LEU A 225 15.50 10.04 3.10
CA LEU A 225 15.88 10.78 4.31
C LEU A 225 17.35 10.56 4.71
N SER A 226 17.92 9.40 4.37
CA SER A 226 19.28 9.03 4.76
C SER A 226 20.32 9.99 4.14
N PRO A 227 21.25 10.55 4.93
CA PRO A 227 22.33 11.38 4.40
C PRO A 227 23.19 10.67 3.34
N LYS A 228 23.26 9.34 3.38
CA LYS A 228 24.07 8.52 2.46
C LYS A 228 23.44 8.40 1.06
N THR A 229 22.11 8.41 0.97
CA THR A 229 21.39 8.11 -0.29
C THR A 229 20.45 9.21 -0.76
N LYS A 230 20.08 10.18 0.07
CA LYS A 230 19.07 11.21 -0.29
C LYS A 230 19.41 12.05 -1.53
N ARG A 231 20.70 12.20 -1.84
CA ARG A 231 21.17 12.95 -3.03
C ARG A 231 21.22 12.13 -4.31
N LEU A 232 20.92 10.83 -4.25
CA LEU A 232 20.92 9.94 -5.40
C LEU A 232 19.64 10.03 -6.22
N PHE A 233 18.54 10.48 -5.60
CA PHE A 233 17.23 10.51 -6.20
C PHE A 233 16.79 11.95 -6.45
N SER A 234 16.19 12.16 -7.60
CA SER A 234 15.58 13.43 -8.00
C SER A 234 14.07 13.45 -7.78
N ARG A 235 13.45 12.26 -7.64
CA ARG A 235 12.00 12.01 -7.56
C ARG A 235 11.71 10.69 -6.85
N ALA A 236 10.49 10.54 -6.34
CA ALA A 236 10.00 9.29 -5.78
C ALA A 236 8.61 8.91 -6.28
N VAL A 237 8.40 7.62 -6.54
CA VAL A 237 7.10 7.00 -6.80
C VAL A 237 6.83 5.97 -5.70
N LEU A 238 5.78 6.17 -4.90
CA LEU A 238 5.51 5.36 -3.70
C LEU A 238 4.12 4.73 -3.79
N MET A 239 4.06 3.44 -4.10
CA MET A 239 2.82 2.73 -4.45
C MET A 239 2.44 1.75 -3.33
N SER A 240 1.20 1.83 -2.85
CA SER A 240 0.62 0.86 -1.90
C SER A 240 1.43 0.66 -0.62
N GLY A 241 1.89 1.75 -0.02
CA GLY A 241 2.64 1.74 1.23
C GLY A 241 2.69 3.12 1.89
N SER A 242 3.36 3.23 3.03
CA SER A 242 3.40 4.47 3.81
C SER A 242 4.66 4.60 4.65
N MET A 243 4.83 5.75 5.29
CA MET A 243 5.93 6.00 6.21
C MET A 243 5.70 5.38 7.61
N PHE A 244 4.49 4.89 7.89
CA PHE A 244 4.07 4.35 9.20
C PHE A 244 3.95 2.82 9.17
N ALA A 245 4.87 2.14 8.48
CA ALA A 245 4.82 0.69 8.40
C ALA A 245 4.90 0.08 9.82
N PRO A 246 4.03 -0.89 10.15
CA PRO A 246 3.92 -1.44 11.50
C PRO A 246 4.98 -2.52 11.73
N TYR A 247 6.26 -2.19 11.52
CA TYR A 247 7.37 -3.11 11.76
C TYR A 247 7.93 -2.86 13.16
N PRO A 248 7.48 -3.62 14.18
CA PRO A 248 8.03 -3.49 15.52
C PRO A 248 9.49 -3.93 15.56
N LEU A 249 10.18 -3.49 16.63
CA LEU A 249 11.57 -3.80 16.93
C LEU A 249 11.87 -5.31 16.74
N ASN A 250 12.81 -5.58 15.83
CA ASN A 250 13.22 -6.92 15.38
C ASN A 250 13.93 -7.75 16.47
N HIS A 251 14.40 -7.11 17.55
CA HIS A 251 15.24 -7.75 18.57
C HIS A 251 14.63 -9.04 19.15
N ASP A 252 13.35 -8.99 19.56
CA ASP A 252 12.65 -10.15 20.12
C ASP A 252 12.44 -11.28 19.09
N ALA A 253 12.34 -10.94 17.80
CA ALA A 253 12.23 -11.92 16.73
C ALA A 253 13.58 -12.59 16.46
N SER A 254 14.66 -11.82 16.45
CA SER A 254 16.02 -12.29 16.24
C SER A 254 16.51 -13.19 17.37
N GLU A 255 16.27 -12.84 18.64
CA GLU A 255 16.58 -13.72 19.78
C GLU A 255 15.88 -15.07 19.67
N ASP A 256 14.60 -15.06 19.34
CA ASP A 256 13.81 -16.27 19.23
C ASP A 256 14.24 -17.15 18.06
N PHE A 257 14.66 -16.54 16.95
CA PHE A 257 15.25 -17.25 15.83
C PHE A 257 16.54 -17.97 16.23
N VAL A 258 17.43 -17.29 16.95
CA VAL A 258 18.67 -17.89 17.48
C VAL A 258 18.36 -19.07 18.40
N ARG A 259 17.39 -18.93 19.31
CA ARG A 259 16.99 -20.01 20.25
C ARG A 259 16.37 -21.21 19.53
N LEU A 260 15.49 -20.98 18.55
CA LEU A 260 14.85 -22.06 17.78
C LEU A 260 15.88 -22.92 17.02
N LEU A 261 16.99 -22.31 16.60
CA LEU A 261 18.08 -22.97 15.89
C LEU A 261 19.17 -23.53 16.82
N THR A 262 18.99 -23.45 18.14
CA THR A 262 19.96 -23.86 19.16
C THR A 262 21.36 -23.25 18.95
N CYS A 263 21.37 -21.97 18.55
CA CYS A 263 22.58 -21.18 18.34
C CYS A 263 22.83 -20.17 19.48
N ASP A 264 22.14 -20.30 20.61
CA ASP A 264 22.32 -19.45 21.76
C ASP A 264 23.72 -19.63 22.39
N SER A 265 24.42 -18.52 22.57
CA SER A 265 25.75 -18.46 23.17
C SER A 265 25.95 -17.10 23.84
N ILE A 266 26.89 -17.02 24.77
CA ILE A 266 27.35 -15.74 25.35
C ILE A 266 28.28 -15.01 24.37
N ASP A 267 28.95 -15.74 23.47
CA ASP A 267 29.84 -15.17 22.45
C ASP A 267 29.10 -14.96 21.13
N GLU A 268 28.89 -13.70 20.75
CA GLU A 268 28.23 -13.27 19.52
C GLU A 268 28.87 -13.87 18.26
N LYS A 269 30.19 -14.08 18.26
CA LYS A 269 30.89 -14.73 17.14
C LYS A 269 30.48 -16.20 17.01
N MET A 270 30.24 -16.88 18.12
CA MET A 270 29.75 -18.27 18.10
C MET A 270 28.30 -18.33 17.62
N ILE A 271 27.46 -17.36 17.98
CA ILE A 271 26.09 -17.26 17.45
C ILE A 271 26.12 -17.16 15.93
N LEU A 272 26.85 -16.17 15.39
CA LEU A 272 26.97 -15.97 13.94
C LEU A 272 27.52 -17.21 13.24
N LYS A 273 28.60 -17.80 13.77
CA LYS A 273 29.19 -19.01 13.20
C LYS A 273 28.20 -20.18 13.19
N CYS A 274 27.41 -20.36 14.24
CA CYS A 274 26.35 -21.37 14.30
C CYS A 274 25.27 -21.13 13.24
N LEU A 275 24.79 -19.89 13.09
CA LEU A 275 23.80 -19.55 12.07
C LEU A 275 24.32 -19.76 10.64
N GLN A 276 25.61 -19.53 10.42
CA GLN A 276 26.27 -19.78 9.13
C GLN A 276 26.42 -21.28 8.80
N THR A 277 26.38 -22.19 9.78
CA THR A 277 26.43 -23.64 9.51
C THR A 277 25.07 -24.26 9.22
N LYS A 278 23.96 -23.56 9.53
CA LYS A 278 22.61 -24.08 9.28
C LYS A 278 22.31 -24.22 7.79
N SER A 279 21.49 -25.19 7.44
CA SER A 279 20.95 -25.32 6.08
C SER A 279 19.90 -24.24 5.80
N LEU A 280 19.68 -23.96 4.51
CA LEU A 280 18.65 -23.02 4.07
C LEU A 280 17.25 -23.44 4.56
N GLU A 281 16.97 -24.75 4.55
CA GLU A 281 15.70 -25.32 5.01
C GLU A 281 15.47 -25.10 6.50
N GLU A 282 16.49 -25.33 7.35
CA GLU A 282 16.39 -25.07 8.79
C GLU A 282 16.11 -23.60 9.08
N LEU A 283 16.81 -22.68 8.39
CA LEU A 283 16.61 -21.25 8.54
C LEU A 283 15.19 -20.83 8.14
N LEU A 284 14.68 -21.31 7.01
CA LEU A 284 13.33 -20.99 6.55
C LEU A 284 12.24 -21.59 7.45
N LYS A 285 12.40 -22.82 7.96
CA LYS A 285 11.48 -23.42 8.93
C LYS A 285 11.43 -22.67 10.26
N ALA A 286 12.60 -22.25 10.76
CA ALA A 286 12.66 -21.43 11.97
C ALA A 286 11.98 -20.08 11.76
N TYR A 287 12.20 -19.44 10.59
CA TYR A 287 11.52 -18.21 10.21
C TYR A 287 9.99 -18.40 10.14
N GLU A 288 9.52 -19.45 9.46
CA GLU A 288 8.11 -19.79 9.36
C GLU A 288 7.45 -19.98 10.73
N SER A 289 8.14 -20.68 11.65
CA SER A 289 7.67 -20.91 13.02
C SER A 289 7.46 -19.61 13.80
N ILE A 290 8.28 -18.59 13.56
CA ILE A 290 8.13 -17.28 14.21
C ILE A 290 6.91 -16.53 13.66
N ILE A 291 6.80 -16.43 12.33
CA ILE A 291 5.76 -15.59 11.71
C ILE A 291 4.36 -16.20 11.79
N ARG A 292 4.24 -17.54 11.83
CA ARG A 292 2.94 -18.23 11.95
C ARG A 292 2.45 -18.34 13.39
N ASN A 293 3.25 -17.93 14.38
CA ASN A 293 2.88 -18.07 15.79
C ASN A 293 1.95 -16.93 16.22
N GLU A 294 0.66 -17.24 16.35
CA GLU A 294 -0.40 -16.29 16.73
C GLU A 294 -0.14 -15.59 18.08
N ASN A 295 0.45 -16.30 19.05
CA ASN A 295 0.83 -15.74 20.35
C ASN A 295 1.97 -14.71 20.26
N ARG A 296 2.67 -14.67 19.12
CA ARG A 296 3.81 -13.81 18.80
C ARG A 296 3.54 -12.91 17.60
N SER A 297 2.27 -12.64 17.29
CA SER A 297 1.74 -11.85 16.16
C SER A 297 2.26 -10.40 16.01
N ASN A 298 3.22 -9.99 16.84
CA ASN A 298 3.98 -8.73 16.77
C ASN A 298 5.48 -8.97 16.48
N ARG A 299 5.89 -10.16 16.05
CA ARG A 299 7.29 -10.43 15.69
C ARG A 299 7.44 -10.44 14.18
N PHE A 300 8.06 -9.38 13.68
CA PHE A 300 8.31 -9.18 12.26
C PHE A 300 9.79 -8.87 12.05
N PHE A 301 10.32 -9.34 10.91
CA PHE A 301 11.69 -9.08 10.49
C PHE A 301 11.69 -7.90 9.52
N GLY A 302 12.13 -6.74 9.98
CA GLY A 302 12.19 -5.50 9.20
C GLY A 302 13.36 -4.61 9.62
N PRO A 303 13.48 -3.41 9.03
CA PRO A 303 14.52 -2.46 9.39
C PRO A 303 14.55 -2.14 10.89
N THR A 304 15.75 -1.92 11.43
CA THR A 304 15.98 -1.57 12.84
C THR A 304 16.77 -0.29 12.97
N VAL A 305 16.59 0.46 14.05
CA VAL A 305 17.48 1.60 14.36
C VAL A 305 18.87 1.09 14.74
N ASP A 306 19.90 1.63 14.08
CA ASP A 306 21.32 1.32 14.31
C ASP A 306 21.83 1.95 15.62
N SER A 307 21.09 1.75 16.71
CA SER A 307 21.36 2.39 18.00
C SER A 307 22.64 1.87 18.67
N PHE A 308 23.09 0.66 18.30
CA PHE A 308 24.35 0.07 18.76
C PHE A 308 25.58 0.73 18.13
N VAL A 309 25.44 1.40 16.98
CA VAL A 309 26.54 2.12 16.34
C VAL A 309 26.70 3.48 17.02
N ASN A 310 27.82 3.67 17.73
CA ASN A 310 28.09 4.91 18.47
C ASN A 310 28.32 6.11 17.55
N ASP A 311 28.96 5.90 16.40
CA ASP A 311 29.17 6.94 15.40
C ASP A 311 27.88 7.16 14.58
N ILE A 312 27.25 8.32 14.76
CA ILE A 312 26.00 8.69 14.09
C ILE A 312 26.20 8.76 12.57
N ASP A 313 27.37 9.17 12.09
CA ASP A 313 27.67 9.26 10.65
C ASP A 313 27.90 7.88 10.03
N ALA A 314 28.31 6.90 10.85
CA ALA A 314 28.42 5.51 10.46
C ALA A 314 27.06 4.80 10.36
N ARG A 315 26.06 5.24 11.14
CA ARG A 315 24.70 4.68 11.11
C ARG A 315 24.13 4.71 9.70
N MET A 316 23.51 3.61 9.33
CA MET A 316 22.68 3.53 8.14
C MET A 316 21.29 4.00 8.54
N PHE A 317 20.58 3.23 9.36
CA PHE A 317 19.23 3.54 9.81
C PHE A 317 19.22 4.43 11.06
N LEU A 318 19.22 5.75 10.83
CA LEU A 318 19.29 6.77 11.88
C LEU A 318 18.12 6.71 12.88
N ASN A 319 16.90 6.62 12.36
CA ASN A 319 15.66 6.53 13.12
C ASN A 319 14.51 6.17 12.17
N GLU A 320 13.35 5.91 12.73
CA GLU A 320 12.09 5.77 11.99
C GLU A 320 11.87 7.00 11.09
N PRO A 321 11.52 6.81 9.79
CA PRO A 321 11.31 7.92 8.85
C PRO A 321 10.38 9.02 9.36
N PHE A 322 9.28 8.67 10.03
CA PHE A 322 8.37 9.67 10.58
C PHE A 322 9.05 10.52 11.67
N ARG A 323 9.84 9.89 12.56
CA ARG A 323 10.58 10.61 13.62
C ARG A 323 11.62 11.55 13.04
N LEU A 324 12.32 11.14 11.99
CA LEU A 324 13.29 12.01 11.32
C LEU A 324 12.64 13.33 10.87
N ILE A 325 11.40 13.27 10.36
CA ILE A 325 10.66 14.45 9.92
C ILE A 325 10.07 15.25 11.10
N THR A 326 9.51 14.58 12.10
CA THR A 326 8.77 15.23 13.21
C THR A 326 9.66 15.73 14.34
N GLU A 327 10.68 14.95 14.72
CA GLU A 327 11.54 15.21 15.88
C GLU A 327 12.88 15.84 15.47
N TYR A 328 13.42 15.46 14.31
CA TYR A 328 14.77 15.86 13.87
C TYR A 328 14.77 16.84 12.67
N ASN A 329 13.61 17.30 12.22
CA ASN A 329 13.46 18.27 11.13
C ASN A 329 14.12 17.87 9.79
N TYR A 330 14.23 16.57 9.48
CA TYR A 330 14.63 16.14 8.15
C TYR A 330 13.57 16.51 7.12
N THR A 331 14.03 16.91 5.93
CA THR A 331 13.19 17.17 4.78
C THR A 331 13.47 16.13 3.69
N ILE A 332 12.42 15.77 2.99
CA ILE A 332 12.53 15.17 1.66
C ILE A 332 12.43 16.36 0.72
N ASP A 333 13.31 16.50 -0.27
CA ASP A 333 13.40 17.67 -1.17
C ASP A 333 13.27 17.25 -2.63
N VAL A 334 12.32 16.35 -2.92
CA VAL A 334 12.05 15.84 -4.28
C VAL A 334 10.54 15.75 -4.54
N PRO A 335 10.08 15.88 -5.79
CA PRO A 335 8.70 15.58 -6.14
C PRO A 335 8.34 14.12 -5.81
N ILE A 336 7.14 13.91 -5.27
CA ILE A 336 6.63 12.59 -4.87
C ILE A 336 5.33 12.33 -5.62
N LEU A 337 5.21 11.18 -6.28
CA LEU A 337 3.94 10.61 -6.69
C LEU A 337 3.65 9.42 -5.78
N MET A 338 2.52 9.43 -5.07
CA MET A 338 2.17 8.34 -4.17
C MET A 338 0.71 7.97 -4.21
N GLY A 339 0.36 6.74 -3.86
CA GLY A 339 -1.03 6.31 -3.85
C GLY A 339 -1.22 4.87 -3.45
N ILE A 340 -2.49 4.46 -3.50
CA ILE A 340 -2.95 3.13 -3.11
C ILE A 340 -3.96 2.61 -4.13
N THR A 341 -4.29 1.33 -4.05
CA THR A 341 -5.46 0.76 -4.73
C THR A 341 -6.73 0.99 -3.89
N SER A 342 -7.90 0.99 -4.52
CA SER A 342 -9.16 1.34 -3.84
C SER A 342 -9.69 0.27 -2.89
N ASN A 343 -9.11 -0.93 -2.89
CA ASN A 343 -9.51 -2.07 -2.08
C ASN A 343 -8.32 -2.95 -1.68
N GLU A 344 -7.25 -2.33 -1.17
CA GLU A 344 -5.97 -2.99 -0.83
C GLU A 344 -6.13 -4.31 -0.05
N GLY A 345 -7.01 -4.32 0.95
CA GLY A 345 -7.29 -5.46 1.82
C GLY A 345 -8.03 -6.64 1.15
N ALA A 346 -8.39 -6.52 -0.13
CA ALA A 346 -9.01 -7.61 -0.89
C ALA A 346 -8.00 -8.70 -1.32
N PHE A 347 -6.73 -8.58 -0.91
CA PHE A 347 -5.82 -9.72 -0.77
C PHE A 347 -6.34 -10.62 0.35
N VAL A 348 -7.39 -11.40 0.07
CA VAL A 348 -7.96 -12.30 1.06
C VAL A 348 -7.06 -13.52 1.20
N ASP A 349 -6.56 -13.72 2.42
CA ASP A 349 -5.79 -14.90 2.78
C ASP A 349 -6.66 -16.16 2.62
N GLU A 350 -6.06 -17.24 2.12
CA GLU A 350 -6.66 -18.57 2.04
C GLU A 350 -7.27 -18.99 3.38
N PHE A 351 -6.61 -18.63 4.49
CA PHE A 351 -7.12 -18.84 5.83
C PHE A 351 -8.49 -18.21 6.04
N LEU A 352 -8.68 -16.92 5.70
CA LEU A 352 -9.98 -16.25 5.85
C LEU A 352 -11.04 -16.88 4.94
N MET A 353 -10.65 -17.41 3.77
CA MET A 353 -11.56 -18.13 2.87
C MET A 353 -11.99 -19.46 3.43
N ASN A 354 -11.06 -20.23 3.97
CA ASN A 354 -11.34 -21.51 4.59
C ASN A 354 -12.24 -21.36 5.82
N TYR A 355 -12.10 -20.28 6.61
CA TYR A 355 -13.05 -19.98 7.69
C TYR A 355 -14.41 -19.47 7.18
N GLY A 356 -14.42 -18.66 6.12
CA GLY A 356 -15.64 -18.19 5.47
C GLY A 356 -16.51 -19.36 4.97
N LYS A 357 -15.89 -20.36 4.34
CA LYS A 357 -16.54 -21.59 3.86
C LYS A 357 -17.26 -22.39 4.95
N GLN A 358 -16.90 -22.21 6.22
CA GLN A 358 -17.58 -22.87 7.34
C GLN A 358 -18.95 -22.23 7.69
N GLY A 359 -19.33 -21.17 6.98
CA GLY A 359 -20.62 -20.50 7.10
C GLY A 359 -20.64 -19.34 8.10
N TYR A 360 -21.65 -18.47 7.93
CA TYR A 360 -21.77 -17.19 8.63
C TYR A 360 -21.58 -17.26 10.15
N ARG A 361 -22.20 -18.23 10.83
CA ARG A 361 -22.15 -18.29 12.31
C ARG A 361 -20.74 -18.57 12.83
N LYS A 362 -20.06 -19.59 12.28
CA LYS A 362 -18.70 -19.95 12.68
C LYS A 362 -17.72 -18.83 12.34
N PHE A 363 -17.87 -18.25 11.15
CA PHE A 363 -17.02 -17.15 10.71
C PHE A 363 -17.20 -15.91 11.60
N LYS A 364 -18.45 -15.55 11.92
CA LYS A 364 -18.74 -14.46 12.86
C LYS A 364 -18.12 -14.68 14.24
N SER A 365 -18.25 -15.89 14.80
CA SER A 365 -17.62 -16.23 16.08
C SER A 365 -16.11 -16.12 16.01
N PHE A 366 -15.50 -16.55 14.90
CA PHE A 366 -14.05 -16.41 14.68
C PHE A 366 -13.62 -14.93 14.66
N ILE A 367 -14.36 -14.07 13.96
CA ILE A 367 -14.10 -12.62 13.94
C ILE A 367 -14.18 -12.03 15.36
N GLU A 368 -15.22 -12.39 16.10
CA GLU A 368 -15.50 -11.86 17.43
C GLU A 368 -14.51 -12.32 18.51
N LEU A 369 -13.97 -13.53 18.38
CA LEU A 369 -13.09 -14.16 19.36
C LEU A 369 -11.61 -13.99 19.06
N ASN A 370 -11.21 -13.89 17.78
CA ASN A 370 -9.81 -13.85 17.37
C ASN A 370 -9.43 -12.53 16.70
N ILE A 371 -10.18 -12.11 15.67
CA ILE A 371 -9.82 -10.94 14.86
C ILE A 371 -10.00 -9.64 15.66
N LEU A 372 -11.17 -9.39 16.23
CA LEU A 372 -11.42 -8.14 16.97
C LEU A 372 -10.50 -7.99 18.19
N PRO A 373 -10.27 -9.02 19.03
CA PRO A 373 -9.32 -8.88 20.13
C PRO A 373 -7.89 -8.59 19.67
N THR A 374 -7.44 -9.20 18.58
CA THR A 374 -6.11 -8.96 17.98
C THR A 374 -6.02 -7.54 17.43
N LEU A 375 -7.06 -7.07 16.74
CA LEU A 375 -7.15 -5.71 16.22
C LEU A 375 -7.07 -4.68 17.35
N LEU A 376 -7.84 -4.88 18.42
CA LEU A 376 -7.82 -4.00 19.60
C LEU A 376 -6.44 -3.98 20.26
N LYS A 377 -5.75 -5.13 20.34
CA LYS A 377 -4.39 -5.20 20.87
C LYS A 377 -3.40 -4.44 19.98
N LYS A 378 -3.45 -4.66 18.67
CA LYS A 378 -2.58 -3.99 17.68
C LYS A 378 -2.81 -2.47 17.64
N SER A 379 -4.05 -2.03 17.84
CA SER A 379 -4.41 -0.61 17.91
C SER A 379 -4.26 -0.02 19.32
N HIS A 380 -3.62 -0.71 20.27
CA HIS A 380 -3.38 -0.26 21.66
C HIS A 380 -4.67 0.09 22.45
N PHE A 381 -5.78 -0.60 22.17
CA PHE A 381 -7.05 -0.50 22.88
C PHE A 381 -7.28 -1.68 23.85
N ASP A 382 -6.23 -2.16 24.53
CA ASP A 382 -6.24 -3.37 25.37
C ASP A 382 -6.65 -3.15 26.84
N GLY A 383 -7.07 -1.93 27.21
CA GLY A 383 -7.48 -1.56 28.58
C GLY A 383 -8.96 -1.79 28.95
N PHE A 384 -9.37 -1.28 30.12
CA PHE A 384 -10.68 -1.48 30.76
C PHE A 384 -11.91 -1.15 29.89
N ASN A 385 -11.77 -0.31 28.85
CA ASN A 385 -12.83 0.09 27.92
C ASN A 385 -12.92 -0.73 26.62
N LYS A 386 -12.21 -1.87 26.54
CA LYS A 386 -12.20 -2.76 25.37
C LYS A 386 -13.60 -3.11 24.86
N ARG A 387 -14.61 -3.21 25.75
CA ARG A 387 -16.00 -3.52 25.38
C ARG A 387 -16.66 -2.41 24.56
N GLN A 388 -16.61 -1.15 25.01
CA GLN A 388 -17.25 -0.03 24.30
C GLN A 388 -16.61 0.21 22.92
N ILE A 389 -15.28 0.09 22.85
CA ILE A 389 -14.55 0.21 21.58
C ILE A 389 -14.91 -0.94 20.64
N ARG A 390 -14.96 -2.17 21.15
CA ARG A 390 -15.43 -3.33 20.40
C ARG A 390 -16.86 -3.13 19.88
N ASP A 391 -17.76 -2.60 20.71
CA ASP A 391 -19.16 -2.35 20.31
C ASP A 391 -19.24 -1.26 19.24
N ALA A 392 -18.42 -0.21 19.33
CA ALA A 392 -18.33 0.82 18.31
C ALA A 392 -17.81 0.28 16.96
N ILE A 393 -16.76 -0.54 16.97
CA ILE A 393 -16.24 -1.22 15.77
C ILE A 393 -17.30 -2.17 15.20
N ASN A 394 -17.95 -2.97 16.05
CA ASN A 394 -19.03 -3.85 15.65
C ASN A 394 -20.19 -3.09 14.99
N TRP A 395 -20.61 -1.99 15.60
CA TRP A 395 -21.65 -1.13 15.05
C TRP A 395 -21.26 -0.53 13.70
N HIS A 396 -20.01 -0.09 13.56
CA HIS A 396 -19.53 0.57 12.35
C HIS A 396 -19.37 -0.37 11.16
N TYR A 397 -18.84 -1.59 11.37
CA TYR A 397 -18.49 -2.49 10.26
C TYR A 397 -19.40 -3.70 10.11
N PHE A 398 -20.00 -4.22 11.19
CA PHE A 398 -20.63 -5.56 11.16
C PHE A 398 -22.14 -5.57 11.44
N GLN A 399 -22.69 -4.57 12.15
CA GLN A 399 -24.12 -4.55 12.48
C GLN A 399 -25.01 -4.02 11.35
N GLN A 400 -24.46 -3.15 10.50
CA GLN A 400 -25.23 -2.48 9.43
C GLN A 400 -25.26 -3.27 8.12
N VAL A 401 -24.56 -4.43 8.07
CA VAL A 401 -24.47 -5.25 6.86
C VAL A 401 -25.40 -6.46 6.92
N PRO A 402 -25.93 -6.95 5.77
CA PRO A 402 -26.64 -8.21 5.67
C PRO A 402 -25.90 -9.39 6.33
N LYS A 403 -26.66 -10.29 6.96
CA LYS A 403 -26.14 -11.43 7.73
C LYS A 403 -25.73 -12.60 6.82
N THR A 404 -24.75 -12.38 5.94
CA THR A 404 -24.18 -13.38 5.02
C THR A 404 -22.66 -13.44 5.15
N THR A 405 -22.05 -14.55 4.74
CA THR A 405 -20.60 -14.72 4.80
C THR A 405 -19.87 -13.71 3.90
N SER A 406 -20.37 -13.49 2.67
CA SER A 406 -19.82 -12.52 1.72
C SER A 406 -19.72 -11.11 2.30
N HIS A 407 -20.74 -10.66 3.03
CA HIS A 407 -20.77 -9.32 3.63
C HIS A 407 -19.86 -9.19 4.85
N LEU A 408 -19.77 -10.22 5.70
CA LEU A 408 -18.80 -10.23 6.81
C LEU A 408 -17.37 -10.14 6.28
N LEU A 409 -17.08 -10.91 5.24
CA LEU A 409 -15.79 -10.93 4.59
C LEU A 409 -15.46 -9.57 3.96
N ASN A 410 -16.40 -8.98 3.21
CA ASN A 410 -16.24 -7.65 2.65
C ASN A 410 -15.99 -6.59 3.74
N SER A 411 -16.61 -6.75 4.91
CA SER A 411 -16.37 -5.87 6.07
C SER A 411 -14.95 -6.01 6.62
N LEU A 412 -14.40 -7.23 6.67
CA LEU A 412 -13.00 -7.45 7.06
C LEU A 412 -12.00 -6.90 6.04
N ILE A 413 -12.28 -7.09 4.76
CA ILE A 413 -11.51 -6.52 3.65
C ILE A 413 -11.45 -4.99 3.82
N LYS A 414 -12.61 -4.36 4.05
CA LYS A 414 -12.70 -2.91 4.28
C LYS A 414 -11.89 -2.46 5.50
N ILE A 415 -12.02 -3.12 6.65
CA ILE A 415 -11.22 -2.80 7.85
C ILE A 415 -9.72 -2.92 7.55
N THR A 416 -9.31 -3.95 6.81
CA THR A 416 -7.90 -4.19 6.45
C THR A 416 -7.39 -3.10 5.51
N THR A 417 -8.14 -2.74 4.46
CA THR A 417 -7.85 -1.61 3.57
C THR A 417 -7.67 -0.32 4.36
N GLU A 418 -8.60 -0.03 5.27
CA GLU A 418 -8.58 1.20 6.06
C GLU A 418 -7.37 1.29 6.98
N ILE A 419 -7.11 0.25 7.77
CA ILE A 419 -6.07 0.25 8.80
C ILE A 419 -4.66 0.09 8.22
N SER A 420 -4.49 -0.75 7.20
CA SER A 420 -3.16 -1.07 6.67
C SER A 420 -2.69 -0.11 5.58
N TYR A 421 -3.60 0.60 4.90
CA TYR A 421 -3.24 1.42 3.74
C TYR A 421 -3.85 2.83 3.75
N GLU A 422 -5.16 2.98 3.90
CA GLU A 422 -5.81 4.30 3.79
C GLU A 422 -5.42 5.25 4.94
N LEU A 423 -5.45 4.78 6.19
CA LEU A 423 -5.05 5.57 7.36
C LEU A 423 -3.56 5.93 7.33
N PRO A 424 -2.63 4.99 7.07
CA PRO A 424 -1.21 5.33 6.95
C PRO A 424 -0.88 6.24 5.76
N LEU A 425 -1.56 6.09 4.62
CA LEU A 425 -1.46 7.03 3.50
C LEU A 425 -1.89 8.42 3.94
N PHE A 426 -3.06 8.54 4.56
CA PHE A 426 -3.60 9.83 5.01
C PHE A 426 -2.66 10.52 5.99
N LYS A 427 -2.14 9.79 6.97
CA LYS A 427 -1.12 10.31 7.89
C LYS A 427 0.15 10.76 7.18
N THR A 428 0.60 10.01 6.18
CA THR A 428 1.82 10.33 5.44
C THR A 428 1.66 11.62 4.63
N ILE A 429 0.54 11.79 3.90
CA ILE A 429 0.31 13.00 3.11
C ILE A 429 0.13 14.24 3.98
N GLU A 430 -0.54 14.12 5.13
CA GLU A 430 -0.67 15.23 6.08
C GLU A 430 0.68 15.59 6.69
N LEU A 431 1.49 14.61 7.08
CA LEU A 431 2.83 14.83 7.63
C LEU A 431 3.78 15.50 6.62
N LEU A 432 3.69 15.13 5.35
CA LEU A 432 4.53 15.74 4.30
C LEU A 432 4.06 17.14 3.86
N THR A 433 2.83 17.56 4.22
CA THR A 433 2.27 18.85 3.77
C THR A 433 1.88 19.83 4.87
N ALA A 434 1.77 19.41 6.12
CA ALA A 434 1.37 20.28 7.23
C ALA A 434 2.50 21.21 7.67
N PRO A 435 2.24 22.53 7.85
CA PRO A 435 3.10 23.38 8.68
C PRO A 435 2.98 22.92 10.13
N PHE A 436 4.10 22.49 10.72
CA PHE A 436 4.10 21.83 12.04
C PHE A 436 3.69 22.78 13.17
N ASP A 437 2.64 22.43 13.94
CA ASP A 437 2.33 23.03 15.25
C ASP A 437 2.67 22.02 16.36
N LEU A 438 3.76 22.28 17.07
CA LEU A 438 4.45 21.35 17.98
C LEU A 438 3.62 20.94 19.23
N GLN A 439 2.50 21.61 19.54
CA GLN A 439 1.79 21.40 20.80
C GLN A 439 0.54 20.50 20.72
N LYS A 440 -0.11 20.35 19.57
CA LYS A 440 -1.36 19.57 19.47
C LYS A 440 -1.16 18.09 19.18
N ASP A 441 -0.11 17.76 18.43
CA ASP A 441 0.10 16.42 17.91
C ASP A 441 1.04 15.55 18.77
N GLN A 442 1.78 16.15 19.71
CA GLN A 442 2.56 15.37 20.69
C GLN A 442 1.69 14.38 21.47
N ILE A 443 0.43 14.72 21.78
CA ILE A 443 -0.49 13.85 22.53
C ILE A 443 -1.01 12.68 21.68
N VAL A 444 -0.97 12.77 20.34
CA VAL A 444 -1.41 11.70 19.43
C VAL A 444 -0.27 10.73 19.10
N PHE A 445 0.98 11.23 19.10
CA PHE A 445 2.17 10.44 18.76
C PHE A 445 2.95 9.92 19.98
N SER A 446 2.79 10.49 21.19
CA SER A 446 3.48 10.02 22.41
C SER A 446 2.88 8.76 23.02
N ASP A 447 1.59 8.49 22.79
CA ASP A 447 0.88 7.38 23.43
C ASP A 447 1.24 5.99 22.86
N GLN A 448 2.12 5.92 21.85
CA GLN A 448 2.56 4.65 21.25
C GLN A 448 3.79 4.02 21.90
N ASN A 449 4.41 4.61 22.94
CA ASN A 449 5.63 4.02 23.53
C ASN A 449 5.78 4.13 25.06
N ILE A 450 4.76 4.55 25.81
CA ILE A 450 4.85 4.67 27.28
C ILE A 450 4.04 3.57 27.96
N SER A 451 4.53 2.33 27.92
CA SER A 451 4.17 1.32 28.93
C SER A 451 5.16 0.15 29.07
N MET A 452 6.45 0.30 28.76
CA MET A 452 7.45 -0.75 29.12
C MET A 452 8.83 -0.19 29.45
N LYS A 453 8.94 0.58 30.54
CA LYS A 453 10.18 0.74 31.35
C LYS A 453 9.92 1.61 32.58
N ARG A 454 9.16 1.09 33.55
CA ARG A 454 9.19 1.56 34.93
C ARG A 454 9.16 0.37 35.87
N GLN A 455 10.26 -0.38 35.87
CA GLN A 455 10.82 -1.10 37.02
C GLN A 455 11.96 -1.99 36.54
N LYS A 456 13.17 -1.45 36.53
CA LYS A 456 14.35 -2.08 37.16
C LYS A 456 15.58 -1.21 36.96
N ASN A 457 16.30 -1.08 38.07
CA ASN A 457 17.66 -0.58 38.24
C ASN A 457 17.82 0.93 38.49
N GLU A 458 17.66 1.26 39.76
CA GLU A 458 18.50 2.27 40.41
C GLU A 458 19.98 1.87 40.33
N ASN A 459 20.83 2.90 40.30
CA ASN A 459 22.29 2.90 40.43
C ASN A 459 23.11 2.48 39.19
N LYS A 460 23.39 3.47 38.33
CA LYS A 460 24.76 3.83 37.93
C LYS A 460 24.79 5.22 37.28
N SER A 461 25.55 6.11 37.90
CA SER A 461 25.86 7.46 37.39
C SER A 461 26.70 7.36 36.12
N VAL A 462 26.29 8.05 35.06
CA VAL A 462 27.19 8.43 33.96
C VAL A 462 26.97 9.90 33.63
N THR A 463 28.10 10.57 33.52
CA THR A 463 28.36 12.00 33.49
C THR A 463 27.82 12.73 32.26
N SER A 464 27.18 13.87 32.52
CA SER A 464 27.09 15.10 31.71
C SER A 464 27.90 15.13 30.41
N GLY A 465 27.20 15.00 29.28
CA GLY A 465 27.65 15.41 27.95
C GLY A 465 26.81 16.60 27.48
N LYS A 466 27.49 17.68 27.11
CA LYS A 466 26.98 19.01 26.75
C LYS A 466 25.62 19.01 26.00
N LEU A 467 24.64 19.70 26.58
CA LEU A 467 23.46 20.21 25.87
C LEU A 467 23.93 21.17 24.77
N LEU A 468 23.56 20.88 23.52
CA LEU A 468 23.55 21.89 22.46
C LEU A 468 22.36 22.82 22.70
N ASP A 469 22.66 24.12 22.77
CA ASP A 469 21.71 25.20 22.99
C ASP A 469 20.83 25.37 21.74
N PHE A 470 19.53 25.04 21.85
CA PHE A 470 18.54 25.15 20.79
C PHE A 470 17.64 26.36 21.05
N SER A 471 18.17 27.57 20.84
CA SER A 471 17.34 28.76 20.72
C SER A 471 16.78 28.89 19.30
N VAL A 472 15.49 28.62 19.18
CA VAL A 472 14.50 29.20 18.25
C VAL A 472 15.01 29.59 16.85
N VAL A 473 14.69 28.75 15.87
CA VAL A 473 14.45 29.20 14.50
C VAL A 473 13.07 28.69 14.09
N GLU A 474 12.05 29.52 14.26
CA GLU A 474 10.80 29.44 13.48
C GLU A 474 11.13 29.77 12.02
N GLN A 475 11.78 28.83 11.32
CA GLN A 475 11.78 28.87 9.86
C GLN A 475 10.49 28.21 9.40
N GLN A 476 9.58 29.03 8.88
CA GLN A 476 8.49 28.57 8.03
C GLN A 476 9.09 27.59 7.00
N ARG A 477 8.82 26.29 7.15
CA ARG A 477 9.23 25.28 6.18
C ARG A 477 8.57 25.62 4.85
N SER A 478 9.29 26.21 3.91
CA SER A 478 8.85 26.24 2.51
C SER A 478 9.04 24.84 1.93
N VAL A 479 8.11 23.94 2.21
CA VAL A 479 8.10 22.59 1.62
C VAL A 479 7.76 22.76 0.15
N ASN A 480 8.78 22.98 -0.69
CA ASN A 480 8.62 23.20 -2.12
C ASN A 480 8.58 21.86 -2.88
N ASN A 481 7.83 20.88 -2.35
CA ASN A 481 7.69 19.58 -2.99
C ASN A 481 6.28 19.40 -3.52
N ASN A 482 6.20 19.17 -4.83
CA ASN A 482 4.97 18.74 -5.45
C ASN A 482 4.70 17.28 -5.06
N ILE A 483 3.65 17.06 -4.29
CA ILE A 483 3.17 15.73 -3.92
C ILE A 483 1.92 15.44 -4.74
N TYR A 484 1.92 14.39 -5.55
CA TYR A 484 0.79 13.95 -6.35
C TYR A 484 0.21 12.69 -5.74
N VAL A 485 -1.05 12.73 -5.32
CA VAL A 485 -1.70 11.61 -4.64
C VAL A 485 -2.72 10.93 -5.56
N TYR A 486 -2.72 9.61 -5.61
CA TYR A 486 -3.70 8.84 -6.37
C TYR A 486 -4.39 7.71 -5.62
N VAL A 487 -5.55 7.31 -6.15
CA VAL A 487 -6.21 6.04 -5.84
C VAL A 487 -6.48 5.31 -7.14
N PHE A 488 -5.93 4.12 -7.29
CA PHE A 488 -6.19 3.27 -8.45
C PHE A 488 -7.44 2.42 -8.21
N HIS A 489 -8.40 2.51 -9.12
CA HIS A 489 -9.68 1.83 -9.01
C HIS A 489 -10.04 1.18 -10.35
N HIS A 490 -10.22 -0.13 -10.34
CA HIS A 490 -10.72 -0.87 -11.48
C HIS A 490 -11.46 -2.11 -10.95
N SER A 491 -12.75 -2.21 -11.24
CA SER A 491 -13.54 -3.38 -10.84
C SER A 491 -13.01 -4.64 -11.52
N ASN A 492 -13.02 -5.77 -10.81
CA ASN A 492 -12.50 -7.05 -11.30
C ASN A 492 -11.03 -6.98 -11.73
N ALA A 493 -10.23 -6.11 -11.08
CA ALA A 493 -8.81 -6.03 -11.34
C ALA A 493 -8.08 -7.28 -10.87
N MET A 494 -7.03 -7.64 -11.61
CA MET A 494 -6.13 -8.74 -11.31
C MET A 494 -4.88 -8.23 -10.59
N ASP A 495 -4.45 -8.96 -9.56
CA ASP A 495 -3.20 -8.67 -8.84
C ASP A 495 -1.97 -9.37 -9.46
N MET A 496 -0.81 -9.21 -8.83
CA MET A 496 0.45 -9.84 -9.25
C MET A 496 0.50 -11.37 -9.02
N ARG A 497 -0.47 -11.95 -8.28
CA ARG A 497 -0.65 -13.41 -8.14
C ARG A 497 -1.45 -13.99 -9.30
N GLY A 498 -2.19 -13.15 -10.02
CA GLY A 498 -3.14 -13.58 -11.06
C GLY A 498 -4.56 -13.75 -10.55
N ASN A 499 -4.83 -13.37 -9.30
CA ASN A 499 -6.15 -13.47 -8.70
C ASN A 499 -7.00 -12.27 -9.11
N ILE A 500 -8.29 -12.49 -9.40
CA ILE A 500 -9.25 -11.44 -9.74
C ILE A 500 -10.02 -11.04 -8.48
N ASN A 501 -10.09 -9.74 -8.21
CA ASN A 501 -10.88 -9.23 -7.09
C ASN A 501 -12.37 -9.10 -7.43
N TYR A 502 -13.22 -9.93 -6.82
CA TYR A 502 -14.67 -9.84 -6.97
C TYR A 502 -15.36 -8.94 -5.93
N PHE A 503 -14.63 -8.48 -4.89
CA PHE A 503 -15.17 -7.65 -3.81
C PHE A 503 -15.32 -6.17 -4.16
N GLY A 504 -15.16 -5.84 -5.45
CA GLY A 504 -15.21 -4.49 -5.98
C GLY A 504 -13.92 -3.70 -5.78
N GLY A 505 -13.73 -2.70 -6.62
CA GLY A 505 -12.49 -1.95 -6.74
C GLY A 505 -11.26 -2.78 -7.09
N ALA A 506 -10.09 -2.16 -6.96
CA ALA A 506 -8.80 -2.79 -7.22
C ALA A 506 -8.13 -3.24 -5.93
N GLN A 507 -7.65 -4.48 -5.90
CA GLN A 507 -6.92 -5.05 -4.75
C GLN A 507 -5.43 -4.70 -4.78
N HIS A 508 -4.70 -5.01 -3.71
CA HIS A 508 -3.26 -4.77 -3.62
C HIS A 508 -2.50 -5.28 -4.85
N SER A 509 -1.53 -4.49 -5.33
CA SER A 509 -0.70 -4.73 -6.52
C SER A 509 -1.43 -4.74 -7.88
N SER A 510 -2.74 -4.43 -7.93
CA SER A 510 -3.51 -4.45 -9.19
C SER A 510 -3.15 -3.32 -10.15
N ASP A 511 -2.44 -2.29 -9.70
CA ASP A 511 -1.98 -1.18 -10.53
C ASP A 511 -0.66 -1.50 -11.26
N LEU A 512 0.17 -2.41 -10.72
CA LEU A 512 1.43 -2.85 -11.32
C LEU A 512 1.27 -3.45 -12.73
N PRO A 513 0.31 -4.38 -13.02
CA PRO A 513 0.09 -4.86 -14.38
C PRO A 513 -0.26 -3.76 -15.39
N PHE A 514 -0.83 -2.64 -14.94
CA PHE A 514 -1.13 -1.51 -15.80
C PHE A 514 0.09 -0.59 -15.98
N LEU A 515 0.92 -0.40 -14.95
CA LEU A 515 2.16 0.39 -15.03
C LEU A 515 3.25 -0.29 -15.85
N PHE A 516 3.46 -1.59 -15.62
CA PHE A 516 4.48 -2.38 -16.30
C PHE A 516 3.96 -3.05 -17.58
N GLY A 517 2.69 -2.78 -17.92
CA GLY A 517 2.17 -2.87 -19.26
C GLY A 517 1.71 -4.25 -19.73
N PRO A 518 1.33 -4.34 -21.02
CA PRO A 518 0.64 -5.50 -21.56
C PRO A 518 1.43 -6.80 -21.50
N SER A 519 2.77 -6.75 -21.55
CA SER A 519 3.63 -7.93 -21.49
C SER A 519 3.55 -8.58 -20.10
N LEU A 520 3.65 -7.78 -19.03
CA LEU A 520 3.48 -8.27 -17.67
C LEU A 520 2.05 -8.77 -17.44
N PHE A 521 1.06 -8.00 -17.87
CA PHE A 521 -0.35 -8.38 -17.75
C PHE A 521 -0.63 -9.73 -18.40
N LYS A 522 -0.14 -9.95 -19.62
CA LYS A 522 -0.30 -11.20 -20.37
C LYS A 522 0.47 -12.36 -19.74
N GLN A 523 1.64 -12.10 -19.17
CA GLN A 523 2.43 -13.11 -18.48
C GLN A 523 1.66 -13.69 -17.28
N ILE A 524 0.98 -12.83 -16.51
CA ILE A 524 0.23 -13.22 -15.32
C ILE A 524 -1.15 -13.78 -15.70
N SER A 525 -1.95 -13.00 -16.44
CA SER A 525 -3.36 -13.32 -16.73
C SER A 525 -3.55 -14.41 -17.80
N ARG A 526 -2.50 -14.72 -18.57
CA ARG A 526 -2.54 -15.55 -19.78
C ARG A 526 -3.54 -15.04 -20.85
N ARG A 527 -4.01 -13.80 -20.75
CA ARG A 527 -4.87 -13.12 -21.73
C ARG A 527 -4.33 -11.73 -22.09
N ARG A 528 -4.87 -11.15 -23.16
CA ARG A 528 -4.63 -9.74 -23.49
C ARG A 528 -5.53 -8.83 -22.65
N LEU A 529 -5.13 -7.58 -22.55
CA LEU A 529 -5.97 -6.50 -22.04
C LEU A 529 -7.21 -6.35 -22.93
N SER A 530 -8.36 -6.11 -22.33
CA SER A 530 -9.55 -5.61 -23.03
C SER A 530 -9.32 -4.17 -23.52
N GLN A 531 -10.15 -3.69 -24.44
CA GLN A 531 -10.04 -2.32 -24.95
C GLN A 531 -10.11 -1.26 -23.84
N THR A 532 -10.91 -1.50 -22.80
CA THR A 532 -11.09 -0.61 -21.67
C THR A 532 -9.85 -0.61 -20.76
N GLU A 533 -9.29 -1.79 -20.50
CA GLU A 533 -8.04 -1.95 -19.75
C GLU A 533 -6.84 -1.37 -20.52
N GLU A 534 -6.80 -1.51 -21.85
CA GLU A 534 -5.73 -0.96 -22.70
C GLU A 534 -5.70 0.56 -22.65
N LYS A 535 -6.86 1.22 -22.68
CA LYS A 535 -6.97 2.68 -22.50
C LYS A 535 -6.49 3.11 -21.11
N LEU A 536 -6.88 2.40 -20.05
CA LEU A 536 -6.43 2.67 -18.69
C LEU A 536 -4.92 2.48 -18.56
N CYS A 537 -4.39 1.35 -19.05
CA CYS A 537 -2.96 1.03 -19.07
C CYS A 537 -2.16 2.13 -19.76
N LYS A 538 -2.55 2.52 -20.99
CA LYS A 538 -1.87 3.59 -21.72
C LYS A 538 -1.87 4.91 -20.95
N LYS A 539 -3.01 5.30 -20.36
CA LYS A 539 -3.13 6.53 -19.56
C LYS A 539 -2.24 6.46 -18.31
N PHE A 540 -2.27 5.35 -17.59
CA PHE A 540 -1.51 5.15 -16.36
C PHE A 540 0.00 5.17 -16.61
N LYS A 541 0.48 4.42 -17.62
CA LYS A 541 1.88 4.42 -18.04
C LYS A 541 2.36 5.80 -18.48
N GLN A 542 1.56 6.53 -19.24
CA GLN A 542 1.92 7.87 -19.68
C GLN A 542 2.08 8.83 -18.49
N LEU A 543 1.13 8.85 -17.56
CA LEU A 543 1.19 9.74 -16.37
C LEU A 543 2.43 9.45 -15.52
N PHE A 544 2.74 8.18 -15.28
CA PHE A 544 3.92 7.78 -14.52
C PHE A 544 5.22 8.04 -15.29
N GLY A 545 5.25 7.76 -16.60
CA GLY A 545 6.39 8.04 -17.47
C GLY A 545 6.71 9.54 -17.54
N ASP A 546 5.68 10.39 -17.63
CA ASP A 546 5.82 11.85 -17.64
C ASP A 546 6.29 12.37 -16.27
N PHE A 547 5.78 11.79 -15.17
CA PHE A 547 6.29 12.08 -13.83
C PHE A 547 7.77 11.67 -13.67
N ILE A 548 8.17 10.47 -14.10
CA ILE A 548 9.56 10.00 -14.06
C ILE A 548 10.48 10.96 -14.85
N LYS A 549 10.03 11.45 -16.01
CA LYS A 549 10.80 12.37 -16.85
C LYS A 549 10.92 13.77 -16.23
N THR A 550 9.82 14.30 -15.70
CA THR A 550 9.68 15.75 -15.44
C THR A 550 9.45 16.11 -13.98
N GLY A 551 8.87 15.21 -13.18
CA GLY A 551 8.42 15.47 -11.81
C GLY A 551 6.99 16.00 -11.73
N ASN A 552 6.30 16.08 -12.87
CA ASN A 552 4.90 16.42 -13.00
C ASN A 552 4.20 15.34 -13.85
N PRO A 553 3.09 14.72 -13.40
CA PRO A 553 2.40 13.70 -14.20
C PRO A 553 1.73 14.24 -15.46
N THR A 554 1.55 15.55 -15.57
CA THR A 554 0.88 16.23 -16.69
C THR A 554 1.60 17.55 -17.04
N PRO A 555 2.87 17.50 -17.49
CA PRO A 555 3.69 18.70 -17.68
C PRO A 555 3.14 19.64 -18.77
N ASP A 556 2.59 19.07 -19.85
CA ASP A 556 2.13 19.83 -21.03
C ASP A 556 0.59 19.98 -21.09
N ARG A 557 -0.14 19.67 -20.02
CA ARG A 557 -1.61 19.72 -20.00
C ARG A 557 -2.11 20.85 -19.13
N LEU A 558 -2.61 21.91 -19.75
CA LEU A 558 -3.21 23.06 -19.04
C LEU A 558 -4.66 22.79 -18.56
N PHE A 559 -5.43 21.98 -19.29
CA PHE A 559 -6.89 21.81 -19.05
C PHE A 559 -7.28 20.54 -18.27
N ASP A 560 -6.41 19.53 -18.19
CA ASP A 560 -6.55 18.32 -17.35
C ASP A 560 -5.26 18.12 -16.55
N SER A 561 -4.78 19.22 -15.94
CA SER A 561 -3.60 19.19 -15.08
C SER A 561 -3.91 18.38 -13.82
N TRP A 562 -3.03 17.44 -13.51
CA TRP A 562 -2.97 16.83 -12.19
C TRP A 562 -2.36 17.86 -11.24
N HIS A 563 -3.14 18.35 -10.30
CA HIS A 563 -2.67 19.33 -9.31
C HIS A 563 -1.97 18.62 -8.14
N PRO A 564 -0.89 19.19 -7.59
CA PRO A 564 -0.29 18.65 -6.38
C PRO A 564 -1.26 18.79 -5.20
N TYR A 565 -1.20 17.80 -4.32
CA TYR A 565 -1.84 17.80 -3.01
C TYR A 565 -1.20 18.86 -2.12
N ASN A 566 -2.03 19.68 -1.48
CA ASN A 566 -1.64 20.61 -0.44
C ASN A 566 -2.84 20.91 0.48
N ALA A 567 -2.60 21.64 1.56
CA ALA A 567 -3.62 21.97 2.56
C ALA A 567 -4.87 22.69 1.99
N ASN A 568 -4.72 23.41 0.87
CA ASN A 568 -5.81 24.13 0.22
C ASN A 568 -6.57 23.26 -0.79
N THR A 569 -5.85 22.59 -1.69
CA THR A 569 -6.46 21.83 -2.79
C THR A 569 -6.96 20.47 -2.35
N LYS A 570 -6.26 19.80 -1.42
CA LYS A 570 -6.56 18.45 -0.92
C LYS A 570 -6.84 17.45 -2.04
N TYR A 571 -6.18 17.64 -3.18
CA TYR A 571 -6.50 16.99 -4.44
C TYR A 571 -5.94 15.56 -4.48
N ILE A 572 -6.82 14.56 -4.58
CA ILE A 572 -6.45 13.14 -4.72
C ILE A 572 -7.06 12.61 -6.02
N LYS A 573 -6.22 12.20 -6.98
CA LYS A 573 -6.69 11.75 -8.31
C LYS A 573 -7.18 10.30 -8.23
N ILE A 574 -8.46 10.08 -8.50
CA ILE A 574 -8.98 8.72 -8.71
C ILE A 574 -8.73 8.31 -10.16
N MET A 575 -8.07 7.18 -10.37
CA MET A 575 -7.76 6.63 -11.70
C MET A 575 -8.51 5.33 -11.93
N GLY A 576 -9.32 5.26 -12.99
CA GLY A 576 -10.11 4.08 -13.30
C GLY A 576 -10.88 4.19 -14.61
N THR A 577 -11.61 3.12 -14.96
CA THR A 577 -12.33 2.99 -16.24
C THR A 577 -13.77 3.52 -16.20
N LYS A 578 -14.38 3.66 -15.02
CA LYS A 578 -15.77 4.12 -14.81
C LYS A 578 -15.86 5.23 -13.75
N ILE A 579 -15.09 6.31 -13.92
CA ILE A 579 -15.01 7.40 -12.92
C ILE A 579 -16.34 8.16 -12.79
N ASP A 580 -17.14 8.25 -13.86
CA ASP A 580 -18.35 9.10 -13.89
C ASP A 580 -19.50 8.61 -12.97
N ASN A 581 -19.58 7.29 -12.71
CA ASN A 581 -20.61 6.68 -11.86
C ASN A 581 -20.23 6.61 -10.38
N LEU A 582 -18.93 6.59 -10.06
CA LEU A 582 -18.42 6.44 -8.68
C LEU A 582 -18.68 7.67 -7.80
N LEU A 583 -18.92 8.83 -8.41
CA LEU A 583 -18.91 10.12 -7.72
C LEU A 583 -20.26 10.87 -7.75
N HIS A 584 -21.29 10.33 -8.42
CA HIS A 584 -22.61 10.97 -8.43
C HIS A 584 -23.35 10.86 -7.08
N ASN A 585 -22.94 9.97 -6.16
CA ASN A 585 -23.68 9.66 -4.94
C ASN A 585 -22.95 9.97 -3.61
N ARG A 586 -21.90 10.82 -3.61
CA ARG A 586 -21.09 11.23 -2.41
C ARG A 586 -20.48 10.07 -1.59
N ILE A 587 -20.55 8.85 -2.10
CA ILE A 587 -19.92 7.63 -1.61
C ILE A 587 -19.58 6.85 -2.88
N LEU A 588 -18.37 6.30 -2.96
CA LEU A 588 -17.96 5.32 -3.98
C LEU A 588 -18.94 4.13 -3.92
N LYS A 589 -20.08 4.21 -4.60
CA LYS A 589 -21.00 3.08 -4.77
C LYS A 589 -20.51 2.30 -5.98
N ASP A 590 -19.49 1.48 -5.76
CA ASP A 590 -19.14 0.42 -6.69
C ASP A 590 -20.16 -0.73 -6.49
N SER A 591 -21.09 -0.88 -7.44
CA SER A 591 -22.07 -1.98 -7.43
C SER A 591 -21.43 -3.34 -7.76
N SER A 592 -20.15 -3.40 -8.12
CA SER A 592 -19.53 -4.65 -8.56
C SER A 592 -19.49 -5.71 -7.47
N PHE A 593 -19.43 -5.35 -6.18
CA PHE A 593 -19.60 -6.32 -5.09
C PHE A 593 -20.97 -7.01 -5.17
N ASP A 594 -22.04 -6.22 -5.33
CA ASP A 594 -23.41 -6.73 -5.43
C ASP A 594 -23.63 -7.52 -6.73
N GLU A 595 -23.05 -7.05 -7.85
CA GLU A 595 -23.08 -7.73 -9.16
C GLU A 595 -22.34 -9.07 -9.15
N ASN A 596 -21.25 -9.17 -8.38
CA ASN A 596 -20.44 -10.38 -8.26
C ASN A 596 -20.90 -11.30 -7.11
N ARG A 597 -21.96 -10.95 -6.37
CA ARG A 597 -22.33 -11.63 -5.12
C ARG A 597 -22.49 -13.13 -5.31
N ASP A 598 -23.19 -13.57 -6.36
CA ASP A 598 -23.44 -14.99 -6.60
C ASP A 598 -22.12 -15.75 -6.82
N LYS A 599 -21.16 -15.13 -7.51
CA LYS A 599 -19.82 -15.68 -7.70
C LYS A 599 -19.01 -15.76 -6.40
N ILE A 600 -19.14 -14.76 -5.53
CA ILE A 600 -18.50 -14.76 -4.21
C ILE A 600 -19.08 -15.88 -3.34
N GLU A 601 -20.40 -16.06 -3.34
CA GLU A 601 -21.05 -17.13 -2.60
C GLU A 601 -20.71 -18.52 -3.18
N ASP A 602 -20.56 -18.66 -4.50
CA ASP A 602 -20.04 -19.88 -5.13
C ASP A 602 -18.63 -20.22 -4.64
N MET A 603 -17.73 -19.22 -4.55
CA MET A 603 -16.38 -19.41 -3.98
C MET A 603 -16.41 -19.85 -2.51
N LEU A 604 -17.44 -19.42 -1.76
CA LEU A 604 -17.61 -19.73 -0.34
C LEU A 604 -18.38 -21.05 -0.08
N SER A 605 -19.00 -21.65 -1.10
CA SER A 605 -19.82 -22.86 -0.95
C SER A 605 -19.16 -24.15 -1.47
N ALA A 606 -17.98 -24.05 -2.08
CA ALA A 606 -17.34 -25.12 -2.85
C ALA A 606 -16.87 -26.37 -2.07
N ASP A 607 -17.19 -26.55 -0.79
CA ASP A 607 -16.80 -27.74 0.01
C ASP A 607 -17.95 -28.43 0.75
N THR A 608 -19.21 -28.09 0.46
CA THR A 608 -20.36 -28.84 1.01
C THR A 608 -21.31 -29.28 -0.08
N GLU A 609 -21.33 -30.58 -0.35
CA GLU A 609 -22.51 -31.26 -0.92
C GLU A 609 -23.72 -30.98 -0.01
N GLU A 610 -24.44 -29.90 -0.27
CA GLU A 610 -25.86 -29.76 0.05
C GLU A 610 -26.41 -28.52 -0.67
N LYS A 611 -26.95 -28.73 -1.88
CA LYS A 611 -27.76 -27.71 -2.56
C LYS A 611 -29.04 -27.49 -1.77
N ILE A 612 -29.11 -26.40 -1.00
CA ILE A 612 -30.39 -25.82 -0.59
C ILE A 612 -30.79 -24.81 -1.67
N GLN A 613 -31.79 -25.16 -2.47
CA GLN A 613 -32.50 -24.19 -3.32
C GLN A 613 -33.20 -23.17 -2.41
N VAL A 614 -32.64 -21.97 -2.29
CA VAL A 614 -33.38 -20.83 -1.78
C VAL A 614 -34.04 -20.13 -2.97
N VAL A 615 -35.32 -20.41 -3.16
CA VAL A 615 -36.20 -19.65 -4.05
C VAL A 615 -36.30 -18.22 -3.52
N SER A 616 -35.72 -17.26 -4.24
CA SER A 616 -35.90 -15.83 -3.94
C SER A 616 -37.27 -15.38 -4.45
N ASN A 617 -38.26 -15.29 -3.56
CA ASN A 617 -39.46 -14.50 -3.83
C ASN A 617 -39.10 -13.02 -3.68
N HIS A 618 -39.00 -12.31 -4.80
CA HIS A 618 -38.98 -10.86 -4.80
C HIS A 618 -40.34 -10.32 -4.37
N GLN A 619 -40.43 -9.81 -3.14
CA GLN A 619 -41.48 -8.86 -2.77
C GLN A 619 -40.93 -7.44 -2.92
N PHE A 620 -41.45 -6.73 -3.92
CA PHE A 620 -41.30 -5.28 -4.08
C PHE A 620 -41.77 -4.58 -2.80
N ASN A 621 -40.93 -3.71 -2.23
CA ASN A 621 -41.31 -2.83 -1.14
C ASN A 621 -41.96 -1.56 -1.71
N PRO A 622 -43.25 -1.29 -1.46
CA PRO A 622 -43.96 -0.13 -2.02
C PRO A 622 -43.63 1.20 -1.31
N TYR A 623 -42.63 1.25 -0.43
CA TYR A 623 -42.18 2.47 0.27
C TYR A 623 -40.71 2.84 -0.03
N ASP A 624 -40.15 2.38 -1.14
CA ASP A 624 -38.88 2.89 -1.64
C ASP A 624 -39.07 4.32 -2.21
N LEU A 625 -38.63 5.32 -1.43
CA LEU A 625 -38.69 6.75 -1.78
C LEU A 625 -37.52 7.20 -2.67
N SER A 626 -36.81 6.29 -3.36
CA SER A 626 -35.77 6.66 -4.33
C SER A 626 -36.30 7.03 -5.72
N ASN A 627 -37.60 6.90 -5.98
CA ASN A 627 -38.22 7.31 -7.25
C ASN A 627 -39.04 8.59 -7.11
N VAL A 628 -38.44 9.73 -7.49
CA VAL A 628 -39.17 10.90 -7.99
C VAL A 628 -38.59 11.32 -9.34
N ASN A 629 -39.29 10.89 -10.39
CA ASN A 629 -39.35 11.47 -11.74
C ASN A 629 -39.86 12.93 -11.67
N HIS A 630 -39.64 13.90 -12.57
CA HIS A 630 -39.24 13.98 -13.98
C HIS A 630 -38.89 15.47 -14.29
N GLY A 631 -38.19 15.73 -15.39
CA GLY A 631 -38.18 17.06 -16.02
C GLY A 631 -37.26 17.15 -17.23
N TYR A 632 -37.83 16.99 -18.43
CA TYR A 632 -37.19 17.27 -19.71
C TYR A 632 -36.69 18.72 -19.78
N GLU A 633 -35.48 18.95 -20.29
CA GLU A 633 -35.15 20.07 -21.19
C GLU A 633 -33.71 19.93 -21.75
N GLU A 634 -33.60 19.90 -23.08
CA GLU A 634 -32.40 20.24 -23.86
C GLU A 634 -32.72 21.52 -24.67
N PRO A 635 -31.76 22.24 -25.27
CA PRO A 635 -30.33 22.34 -24.98
C PRO A 635 -29.83 23.81 -24.95
N ASN A 636 -28.73 24.11 -24.26
CA ASN A 636 -27.88 25.24 -24.63
C ASN A 636 -26.40 24.85 -24.58
N ARG A 637 -25.82 24.67 -25.78
CA ARG A 637 -24.40 24.45 -26.05
C ARG A 637 -23.70 25.80 -26.06
N MET A 638 -23.09 26.23 -24.93
CA MET A 638 -21.90 27.09 -24.96
C MET A 638 -21.20 27.29 -23.60
N SER A 639 -21.77 26.89 -22.45
CA SER A 639 -21.15 27.08 -21.12
C SER A 639 -20.41 25.86 -20.53
N ARG A 640 -20.52 24.68 -21.15
CA ARG A 640 -20.09 23.39 -20.53
C ARG A 640 -18.58 23.21 -20.29
N GLN A 641 -17.72 24.07 -20.82
CA GLN A 641 -16.27 23.84 -20.74
C GLN A 641 -15.66 24.26 -19.39
N PHE A 642 -16.15 25.33 -18.76
CA PHE A 642 -15.65 25.78 -17.45
C PHE A 642 -16.22 24.98 -16.28
N ASP A 643 -17.50 24.58 -16.33
CA ASP A 643 -18.14 23.79 -15.25
C ASP A 643 -17.55 22.36 -15.15
N SER A 644 -17.02 21.81 -16.25
CA SER A 644 -16.41 20.48 -16.25
C SER A 644 -15.12 20.40 -15.43
N VAL A 645 -14.30 21.47 -15.45
CA VAL A 645 -13.04 21.54 -14.71
C VAL A 645 -13.31 21.69 -13.22
N VAL A 646 -14.25 22.56 -12.84
CA VAL A 646 -14.63 22.77 -11.44
C VAL A 646 -15.28 21.52 -10.84
N SER A 647 -16.14 20.82 -11.59
CA SER A 647 -16.76 19.57 -11.12
C SER A 647 -15.76 18.41 -10.96
N ASN A 648 -14.75 18.33 -11.84
CA ASN A 648 -13.70 17.31 -11.73
C ASN A 648 -12.72 17.60 -10.59
N VAL A 649 -12.41 18.87 -10.31
CA VAL A 649 -11.61 19.22 -9.13
C VAL A 649 -12.37 18.91 -7.84
N ALA A 650 -13.65 19.27 -7.74
CA ALA A 650 -14.50 18.98 -6.58
C ALA A 650 -14.58 17.46 -6.29
N LYS A 651 -14.83 16.63 -7.32
CA LYS A 651 -14.91 15.16 -7.19
C LYS A 651 -13.63 14.49 -6.68
N ASN A 652 -12.46 15.03 -7.01
CA ASN A 652 -11.17 14.49 -6.57
C ASN A 652 -10.80 14.93 -5.13
N THR A 653 -11.52 15.90 -4.56
CA THR A 653 -11.39 16.26 -3.13
C THR A 653 -12.28 15.41 -2.22
N ASP A 654 -13.31 14.74 -2.75
CA ASP A 654 -14.23 13.91 -1.96
C ASP A 654 -13.51 12.74 -1.26
N TYR A 655 -12.51 12.16 -1.91
CA TYR A 655 -11.72 11.08 -1.31
C TYR A 655 -10.93 11.54 -0.09
N TYR A 656 -10.44 12.79 -0.07
CA TYR A 656 -9.83 13.36 1.14
C TYR A 656 -10.81 13.37 2.31
N PHE A 657 -12.06 13.81 2.09
CA PHE A 657 -13.07 13.85 3.16
C PHE A 657 -13.47 12.45 3.64
N TYR A 658 -13.47 11.47 2.74
CA TYR A 658 -13.61 10.06 3.08
C TYR A 658 -12.47 9.60 4.02
N LEU A 659 -11.21 9.85 3.67
CA LEU A 659 -10.05 9.52 4.51
C LEU A 659 -10.10 10.24 5.87
N ARG A 660 -10.45 11.53 5.88
CA ARG A 660 -10.60 12.33 7.10
C ARG A 660 -11.68 11.75 8.03
N ARG A 661 -12.78 11.24 7.49
CA ARG A 661 -13.84 10.59 8.28
C ARG A 661 -13.36 9.29 8.92
N ILE A 662 -12.63 8.45 8.17
CA ILE A 662 -12.04 7.21 8.71
C ILE A 662 -11.02 7.54 9.80
N TYR A 663 -10.15 8.53 9.54
CA TYR A 663 -9.21 9.04 10.52
C TYR A 663 -9.91 9.51 11.80
N SER A 664 -10.96 10.31 11.67
CA SER A 664 -11.71 10.81 12.82
C SER A 664 -12.37 9.67 13.61
N PHE A 665 -12.84 8.61 12.95
CA PHE A 665 -13.37 7.44 13.65
C PHE A 665 -12.28 6.73 14.46
N TRP A 666 -11.17 6.36 13.82
CA TRP A 666 -10.12 5.54 14.45
C TRP A 666 -9.25 6.30 15.45
N TYR A 667 -8.91 7.56 15.18
CA TYR A 667 -7.92 8.33 15.94
C TYR A 667 -8.52 9.45 16.80
N GLU A 668 -9.80 9.81 16.63
CA GLU A 668 -10.45 10.82 17.48
C GLU A 668 -11.59 10.20 18.29
N TYR A 669 -12.53 9.51 17.64
CA TYR A 669 -13.71 8.96 18.30
C TYR A 669 -13.37 7.76 19.20
N LEU A 670 -12.71 6.71 18.70
CA LEU A 670 -12.37 5.55 19.53
C LEU A 670 -11.48 5.92 20.75
N PRO A 671 -10.43 6.76 20.62
CA PRO A 671 -9.66 7.22 21.77
C PRO A 671 -10.47 8.09 22.74
N SER A 672 -11.44 8.88 22.26
CA SER A 672 -12.32 9.65 23.17
C SER A 672 -13.19 8.76 24.05
N LEU A 673 -13.66 7.63 23.51
CA LEU A 673 -14.37 6.60 24.31
C LEU A 673 -13.44 5.97 25.34
N TYR A 674 -12.15 5.83 25.02
CA TYR A 674 -11.14 5.33 25.95
C TYR A 674 -10.87 6.33 27.10
N LYS A 675 -10.61 7.62 26.78
CA LYS A 675 -10.25 8.67 27.76
C LYS A 675 -11.40 9.08 28.69
N ASN A 676 -12.62 9.24 28.17
CA ASN A 676 -13.79 9.72 28.95
C ASN A 676 -14.18 8.84 30.15
N TYR A 677 -13.62 7.63 30.29
CA TYR A 677 -13.85 6.76 31.44
C TYR A 677 -12.75 6.85 32.50
N GLN A 678 -11.50 7.12 32.13
CA GLN A 678 -10.42 7.34 33.12
C GLN A 678 -10.72 8.55 34.00
N ASP A 679 -11.24 9.64 33.42
CA ASP A 679 -11.71 10.81 34.17
C ASP A 679 -12.92 10.51 35.07
N ARG A 680 -13.73 9.50 34.72
CA ARG A 680 -14.87 9.05 35.54
C ARG A 680 -14.43 8.21 36.74
N THR A 681 -13.29 7.52 36.67
CA THR A 681 -12.78 6.67 37.76
C THR A 681 -11.95 7.41 38.81
N GLY A 682 -11.58 8.68 38.56
CA GLY A 682 -10.87 9.54 39.51
C GLY A 682 -11.75 10.38 40.44
N ARG A 683 -13.08 10.34 40.30
CA ARG A 683 -14.04 11.05 41.16
C ARG A 683 -14.79 10.07 42.06
N SER A 684 -14.99 10.45 43.33
CA SER A 684 -15.74 9.63 44.29
C SER A 684 -17.16 9.39 43.80
N SER A 685 -17.75 8.26 44.16
CA SER A 685 -19.06 7.82 43.65
C SER A 685 -20.20 8.82 43.94
N SER A 686 -20.04 9.72 44.92
CA SER A 686 -21.03 10.76 45.22
C SER A 686 -21.01 11.95 44.24
N GLU A 687 -19.89 12.20 43.55
CA GLU A 687 -19.82 13.23 42.51
C GLU A 687 -20.29 12.71 41.13
N GLN A 688 -20.25 11.40 40.93
CA GLN A 688 -20.74 10.72 39.72
C GLN A 688 -22.26 10.90 39.51
N ASP A 689 -23.05 10.88 40.58
CA ASP A 689 -24.51 11.03 40.49
C ASP A 689 -24.91 12.49 40.15
N ARG A 690 -24.20 13.50 40.66
CA ARG A 690 -24.48 14.92 40.32
C ARG A 690 -24.08 15.32 38.90
N TYR A 691 -23.14 14.62 38.26
CA TYR A 691 -22.75 14.91 36.87
C TYR A 691 -23.64 14.19 35.83
N LEU A 692 -24.19 13.02 36.15
CA LEU A 692 -25.13 12.30 35.28
C LEU A 692 -26.47 13.04 35.14
N GLU A 693 -26.92 13.77 36.16
CA GLU A 693 -28.10 14.64 36.04
C GLU A 693 -27.82 15.87 35.15
N ASN A 694 -26.60 16.41 35.16
CA ASN A 694 -26.26 17.66 34.47
C ASN A 694 -25.78 17.51 33.02
N ALA A 695 -25.53 16.30 32.52
CA ALA A 695 -25.15 16.06 31.10
C ALA A 695 -26.36 15.82 30.17
N THR A 696 -27.59 15.73 30.71
CA THR A 696 -28.83 15.59 29.92
C THR A 696 -29.61 16.87 29.51
N PRO A 697 -29.19 18.14 29.75
CA PRO A 697 -30.06 19.28 29.46
C PRO A 697 -30.10 19.67 27.97
N LYS A 698 -29.02 19.52 27.19
CA LYS A 698 -29.02 20.02 25.79
C LYS A 698 -29.96 19.25 24.85
N TYR A 699 -30.07 17.93 24.99
CA TYR A 699 -30.97 17.13 24.17
C TYR A 699 -32.42 17.17 24.66
N LYS A 700 -32.64 17.29 25.99
CA LYS A 700 -33.99 17.49 26.55
C LYS A 700 -34.57 18.85 26.14
N HIS A 701 -33.79 19.93 26.19
CA HIS A 701 -34.27 21.24 25.74
C HIS A 701 -34.59 21.27 24.24
N ALA A 702 -33.75 20.66 23.39
CA ALA A 702 -34.04 20.56 21.96
C ALA A 702 -35.31 19.72 21.68
N PHE A 703 -35.49 18.60 22.38
CA PHE A 703 -36.65 17.75 22.24
C PHE A 703 -37.94 18.44 22.70
N PHE A 704 -37.95 19.06 23.89
CA PHE A 704 -39.12 19.79 24.39
C PHE A 704 -39.39 21.07 23.59
N SER A 705 -38.37 21.73 23.05
CA SER A 705 -38.53 22.87 22.14
C SER A 705 -39.14 22.44 20.80
N MET A 706 -38.77 21.28 20.26
CA MET A 706 -39.39 20.74 19.04
C MET A 706 -40.82 20.29 19.29
N LEU A 707 -41.09 19.65 20.44
CA LEU A 707 -42.43 19.20 20.83
C LEU A 707 -43.37 20.40 21.05
N THR A 708 -42.91 21.46 21.71
CA THR A 708 -43.69 22.70 21.88
C THR A 708 -43.97 23.38 20.55
N LEU A 709 -43.02 23.42 19.62
CA LEU A 709 -43.25 23.94 18.27
C LEU A 709 -44.35 23.14 17.53
N VAL A 710 -44.30 21.80 17.60
CA VAL A 710 -45.30 20.93 16.98
C VAL A 710 -46.69 21.15 17.60
N CYS A 711 -46.79 21.21 18.93
CA CYS A 711 -48.06 21.50 19.60
C CYS A 711 -48.62 22.88 19.22
N LEU A 712 -47.75 23.89 19.08
CA LEU A 712 -48.15 25.25 18.72
C LEU A 712 -48.62 25.34 17.27
N LEU A 713 -47.95 24.64 16.35
CA LEU A 713 -48.39 24.52 14.95
C LEU A 713 -49.74 23.80 14.83
N LEU A 714 -49.96 22.73 15.61
CA LEU A 714 -51.25 22.03 15.65
C LEU A 714 -52.36 22.89 16.24
N ALA A 715 -52.06 23.71 17.26
CA ALA A 715 -53.02 24.65 17.82
C ALA A 715 -53.40 25.74 16.81
N ILE A 716 -52.42 26.30 16.08
CA ILE A 716 -52.67 27.26 14.99
C ILE A 716 -53.53 26.63 13.91
N LEU A 717 -53.21 25.39 13.49
CA LEU A 717 -54.01 24.66 12.50
C LEU A 717 -55.45 24.46 12.99
N GLY A 718 -55.63 24.10 14.26
CA GLY A 718 -56.95 23.97 14.89
C GLY A 718 -57.74 25.28 14.91
N VAL A 719 -57.09 26.39 15.20
CA VAL A 719 -57.69 27.74 15.15
C VAL A 719 -58.06 28.12 13.72
N CYS A 720 -57.19 27.86 12.73
CA CYS A 720 -57.49 28.10 11.33
C CYS A 720 -58.70 27.28 10.86
N VAL A 721 -58.77 25.99 11.21
CA VAL A 721 -59.92 25.13 10.91
C VAL A 721 -61.20 25.63 11.62
N TYR A 722 -61.09 26.07 12.87
CA TYR A 722 -62.20 26.65 13.60
C TYR A 722 -62.72 27.95 12.99
N ILE A 723 -61.83 28.86 12.57
CA ILE A 723 -62.19 30.12 11.90
C ILE A 723 -62.84 29.83 10.54
N LEU A 724 -62.29 28.91 9.75
CA LEU A 724 -62.90 28.48 8.48
C LEU A 724 -64.29 27.87 8.69
N LYS A 725 -64.48 27.06 9.74
CA LYS A 725 -65.77 26.46 10.07
C LYS A 725 -66.78 27.48 10.64
N LYS A 726 -66.32 28.50 11.36
CA LYS A 726 -67.15 29.59 11.89
C LYS A 726 -67.58 30.56 10.78
N ASN A 727 -66.69 30.89 9.85
CA ASN A 727 -67.03 31.73 8.70
C ASN A 727 -67.97 31.02 7.72
N ASN A 728 -67.88 29.69 7.58
CA ASN A 728 -68.90 28.93 6.83
C ASN A 728 -70.28 28.95 7.50
N LYS A 729 -70.36 29.06 8.84
CA LYS A 729 -71.64 29.24 9.54
C LYS A 729 -72.18 30.67 9.50
N SER A 730 -71.32 31.70 9.36
CA SER A 730 -71.80 33.09 9.19
C SER A 730 -72.22 33.40 7.75
N LEU A 731 -71.69 32.69 6.74
CA LEU A 731 -72.21 32.74 5.37
C LEU A 731 -73.55 32.02 5.21
N SER A 732 -73.84 30.97 6.00
CA SER A 732 -75.14 30.29 5.94
C SER A 732 -76.26 31.04 6.67
N SER A 733 -75.95 31.99 7.57
CA SER A 733 -76.95 32.80 8.29
C SER A 733 -77.23 34.17 7.67
N THR A 734 -76.50 34.54 6.61
CA THR A 734 -76.74 35.78 5.83
C THR A 734 -77.39 35.51 4.48
N ALA A 735 -77.55 34.25 4.07
CA ALA A 735 -78.29 33.84 2.87
C ALA A 735 -79.79 33.55 3.11
N SER A 736 -80.33 33.90 4.28
CA SER A 736 -81.76 33.73 4.61
C SER A 736 -82.48 35.03 5.00
N ILE A 737 -81.89 36.21 4.73
CA ILE A 737 -82.57 37.53 4.81
C ILE A 737 -82.14 38.43 3.63
N LEU A 738 -82.11 37.88 2.42
CA LEU A 738 -82.23 38.65 1.18
C LEU A 738 -83.16 37.91 0.22
#